data_AF-A0A5J6WFS2-F1
#
_entry.id   AF-A0A5J6WFS2-F1
#
_cell.length_a   1.000
_cell.length_b   1.000
_cell.length_c   1.000
_cell.angle_alpha   90.00
_cell.angle_beta   90.00
_cell.angle_gamma   90.00
#
_symmetry.space_group_name_H-M   'P 1'
#
loop_
_entity.id
_entity.type
_entity.pdbx_description
1 polymer ?
#
loop_
_entity_poly.entity_id
_entity_poly.type
_entity_poly.pdbx_seq_one_letter_code
_entity_poly.pdbx_strand_id
1 'polypeptide(L)'
;MIKSSYIPNIFFSVLIYVAGGNLAYAAPFDLCPTEAFLSQYSNNATHYKSVDLSTGAVQTLQVDDNLGTNTINAIAFNEADRFIYGFNKNQLALVQFDSDFKGTVLPFTNPPTNNFYVGDIYDNKYYFYRKNTGLFYTTLDDTDPEYLTIKKINGANQSIMIADFAFHPIDGNIYAVEGSSGDLYRINPTNGSASVVANTGFTAGNFGAAYFDVSGFLYFVRNSDGNVYRTDITDPDNITGETVYFAQAAPTNSNDGARCANAPVTSSNTDYGDAPDSYGTSLANNGARHLINYNNYFLGSNIDAESDAIIYPSSDESISIDDEDGVSFKTSLIPGLDAQVNVVIGGGATTYINAWFDWNRDGDFDDANERAISGLQLSPGTHDILISVPDNAVAGESWARFRVGDVEDASNNGGYVNGEVEDYQINITAANTTYLHYPSESDFVTIAYEDMWPELGDYDFNDVVIYYRVTQVIQNSKVVRVDVTGQLAAYGADYANGFAIQLPGVLRSQIDEDLVKLTHDGQIVQGATPLEKNQNNAVVIVTADLKETFEKSNCGFSFYKTEVGCSNSDQFTFNITMPLLTPIDQSAVPTMPLDPFIFATTDRRRNDFFAGTMPGRPLEIHLADSPMTSLGTSDYFGLQDDRYALPLIFRDERNLPWAVEIGTQWAPPYEGIDISVAYPDFANFIEAKLTKLDEEENPYENWFNTPVINNVYQ
;
A
#
# COMPACT_ATOMS: atom_id res chain seq x y z
N MET A 1 13.48 44.38 63.26
CA MET A 1 12.33 44.57 62.36
C MET A 1 11.84 43.20 61.95
N ILE A 2 10.62 42.87 62.38
CA ILE A 2 10.02 41.53 62.37
C ILE A 2 9.17 41.36 61.10
N LYS A 3 9.19 40.14 60.54
CA LYS A 3 8.40 39.64 59.40
C LYS A 3 6.89 39.93 59.54
N SER A 4 6.19 40.13 58.43
CA SER A 4 4.73 40.00 58.34
C SER A 4 4.33 39.38 57.00
N SER A 5 3.19 38.70 57.02
CA SER A 5 2.71 37.68 56.08
C SER A 5 1.20 37.89 55.79
N TYR A 6 0.73 37.43 54.61
CA TYR A 6 -0.67 37.13 54.20
C TYR A 6 -1.65 38.33 53.98
N ILE A 7 -2.67 38.36 53.08
CA ILE A 7 -3.70 37.40 52.57
C ILE A 7 -4.25 37.91 51.19
N PRO A 8 -4.80 37.07 50.26
CA PRO A 8 -5.40 37.50 48.98
C PRO A 8 -6.93 37.76 49.02
N ASN A 9 -7.43 38.62 48.13
CA ASN A 9 -8.85 39.01 48.01
C ASN A 9 -9.64 38.07 47.06
N ILE A 10 -10.81 37.61 47.53
CA ILE A 10 -11.84 36.91 46.75
C ILE A 10 -12.95 37.93 46.44
N PHE A 11 -13.31 38.09 45.16
CA PHE A 11 -14.51 38.82 44.72
C PHE A 11 -15.52 37.84 44.12
N PHE A 12 -16.68 37.71 44.79
CA PHE A 12 -17.85 37.00 44.30
C PHE A 12 -18.62 37.90 43.31
N SER A 13 -18.88 37.41 42.10
CA SER A 13 -19.81 38.03 41.15
C SER A 13 -21.04 37.12 41.00
N VAL A 14 -22.20 37.68 41.34
CA VAL A 14 -23.52 37.04 41.27
C VAL A 14 -24.06 37.27 39.85
N LEU A 15 -24.25 36.21 39.07
CA LEU A 15 -24.93 36.26 37.77
C LEU A 15 -26.41 35.95 37.96
N ILE A 16 -27.28 36.89 37.58
CA ILE A 16 -28.73 36.75 37.57
C ILE A 16 -29.11 36.02 36.27
N TYR A 17 -29.67 34.80 36.39
CA TYR A 17 -30.27 34.08 35.27
C TYR A 17 -31.65 34.67 34.96
N VAL A 18 -31.77 35.34 33.81
CA VAL A 18 -33.08 35.61 33.19
C VAL A 18 -33.38 34.43 32.29
N ALA A 19 -34.39 33.63 32.65
CA ALA A 19 -34.92 32.57 31.80
C ALA A 19 -35.68 33.20 30.62
N GLY A 20 -34.96 33.50 29.54
CA GLY A 20 -35.56 33.67 28.22
C GLY A 20 -35.82 32.28 27.64
N GLY A 21 -37.09 31.91 27.47
CA GLY A 21 -37.42 30.75 26.66
C GLY A 21 -36.97 31.01 25.23
N ASN A 22 -36.00 30.23 24.75
CA ASN A 22 -35.69 30.19 23.33
C ASN A 22 -36.93 29.64 22.62
N LEU A 23 -37.61 30.50 21.86
CA LEU A 23 -38.42 30.05 20.74
C LEU A 23 -37.42 29.46 19.73
N ALA A 24 -37.32 28.13 19.68
CA ALA A 24 -36.56 27.45 18.64
C ALA A 24 -37.23 27.79 17.30
N TYR A 25 -36.56 28.62 16.50
CA TYR A 25 -36.91 28.78 15.09
C TYR A 25 -36.41 27.55 14.35
N ALA A 26 -37.24 26.99 13.46
CA ALA A 26 -36.84 25.94 12.53
C ALA A 26 -35.60 26.42 11.73
N ALA A 27 -34.48 25.70 11.85
CA ALA A 27 -33.22 26.07 11.23
C ALA A 27 -32.89 25.12 10.07
N PRO A 28 -32.44 25.63 8.91
CA PRO A 28 -31.90 24.76 7.87
C PRO A 28 -30.64 24.06 8.36
N PHE A 29 -30.22 23.02 7.66
CA PHE A 29 -28.89 22.45 7.83
C PHE A 29 -27.82 23.50 7.50
N ASP A 30 -26.71 23.51 8.25
CA ASP A 30 -25.66 24.53 8.09
C ASP A 30 -24.91 24.38 6.76
N LEU A 31 -24.67 23.13 6.35
CA LEU A 31 -23.96 22.73 5.14
C LEU A 31 -24.69 21.59 4.44
N CYS A 32 -24.21 21.19 3.26
CA CYS A 32 -24.57 19.89 2.69
C CYS A 32 -24.03 18.77 3.58
N PRO A 33 -24.89 17.94 4.18
CA PRO A 33 -24.44 16.82 5.03
C PRO A 33 -23.73 15.76 4.18
N THR A 34 -22.68 15.14 4.72
CA THR A 34 -21.99 14.01 4.08
C THR A 34 -22.72 12.69 4.34
N GLU A 35 -23.48 12.63 5.43
CA GLU A 35 -24.36 11.52 5.75
C GLU A 35 -25.54 11.45 4.78
N ALA A 36 -25.99 10.23 4.49
CA ALA A 36 -27.31 10.02 3.91
C ALA A 36 -28.36 10.02 5.03
N PHE A 37 -29.61 10.25 4.67
CA PHE A 37 -30.75 10.20 5.57
C PHE A 37 -31.73 9.13 5.13
N LEU A 38 -32.35 8.50 6.11
CA LEU A 38 -33.33 7.45 5.91
C LEU A 38 -34.57 7.77 6.75
N SER A 39 -35.72 7.86 6.09
CA SER A 39 -36.99 7.70 6.78
C SER A 39 -37.32 6.21 6.84
N GLN A 40 -37.73 5.71 8.00
CA GLN A 40 -38.08 4.31 8.17
C GLN A 40 -39.27 4.16 9.10
N TYR A 41 -40.32 3.48 8.64
CA TYR A 41 -41.44 3.14 9.51
C TYR A 41 -41.16 1.83 10.27
N SER A 42 -41.09 1.91 11.60
CA SER A 42 -40.94 0.74 12.47
C SER A 42 -41.58 1.00 13.83
N ASN A 43 -41.97 -0.05 14.57
CA ASN A 43 -42.50 0.09 15.94
C ASN A 43 -43.63 1.15 16.10
N ASN A 44 -44.51 1.26 15.11
CA ASN A 44 -45.60 2.24 15.03
C ASN A 44 -45.18 3.72 14.97
N ALA A 45 -43.95 4.03 14.56
CA ALA A 45 -43.49 5.41 14.36
C ALA A 45 -42.55 5.54 13.16
N THR A 46 -42.53 6.73 12.54
CA THR A 46 -41.53 7.06 11.53
C THR A 46 -40.25 7.49 12.23
N HIS A 47 -39.16 6.79 11.94
CA HIS A 47 -37.84 7.10 12.46
C HIS A 47 -37.05 7.80 11.37
N TYR A 48 -36.50 8.96 11.68
CA TYR A 48 -35.54 9.65 10.81
C TYR A 48 -34.15 9.33 11.32
N LYS A 49 -33.31 8.87 10.42
CA LYS A 49 -31.99 8.32 10.73
C LYS A 49 -30.95 8.93 9.82
N SER A 50 -29.74 9.13 10.34
CA SER A 50 -28.56 9.27 9.48
C SER A 50 -28.02 7.88 9.15
N VAL A 51 -27.44 7.77 7.96
CA VAL A 51 -26.76 6.59 7.45
C VAL A 51 -25.38 7.03 7.01
N ASP A 52 -24.36 6.47 7.65
CA ASP A 52 -23.01 6.50 7.12
C ASP A 52 -22.95 5.48 5.98
N LEU A 53 -22.86 5.96 4.74
CA LEU A 53 -22.81 5.05 3.59
C LEU A 53 -21.51 4.24 3.55
N SER A 54 -20.42 4.74 4.15
CA SER A 54 -19.13 4.05 4.14
C SER A 54 -19.20 2.77 4.96
N THR A 55 -19.78 2.77 6.16
CA THR A 55 -19.85 1.58 7.03
C THR A 55 -21.22 0.93 7.07
N GLY A 56 -22.26 1.63 6.59
CA GLY A 56 -23.66 1.25 6.71
C GLY A 56 -24.23 1.50 8.12
N ALA A 57 -23.48 2.16 9.00
CA ALA A 57 -23.91 2.49 10.35
C ALA A 57 -25.10 3.45 10.32
N VAL A 58 -26.07 3.20 11.21
CA VAL A 58 -27.32 3.96 11.25
C VAL A 58 -27.53 4.54 12.64
N GLN A 59 -27.73 5.86 12.73
CA GLN A 59 -28.08 6.55 13.96
C GLN A 59 -29.50 7.11 13.87
N THR A 60 -30.32 6.86 14.89
CA THR A 60 -31.67 7.47 14.96
C THR A 60 -31.59 8.90 15.47
N LEU A 61 -32.07 9.85 14.67
CA LEU A 61 -32.08 11.28 14.97
C LEU A 61 -33.41 11.72 15.59
N GLN A 62 -34.53 11.19 15.08
CA GLN A 62 -35.88 11.53 15.52
C GLN A 62 -36.84 10.35 15.40
N VAL A 63 -37.75 10.18 16.37
CA VAL A 63 -38.72 9.06 16.41
C VAL A 63 -40.18 9.54 16.33
N ASP A 64 -40.44 10.84 16.49
CA ASP A 64 -41.79 11.41 16.36
C ASP A 64 -41.74 12.83 15.78
N ASP A 65 -42.28 12.95 14.57
CA ASP A 65 -42.45 14.23 13.86
C ASP A 65 -43.78 14.91 14.19
N ASN A 66 -44.66 14.28 14.97
CA ASN A 66 -46.05 14.68 15.23
C ASN A 66 -46.92 14.78 13.96
N LEU A 67 -46.56 14.10 12.87
CA LEU A 67 -47.28 14.11 11.58
C LEU A 67 -48.09 12.83 11.34
N GLY A 68 -48.15 11.95 12.34
CA GLY A 68 -48.89 10.68 12.32
C GLY A 68 -48.00 9.47 12.02
N THR A 69 -48.61 8.28 11.99
CA THR A 69 -47.89 7.02 11.81
C THR A 69 -47.80 6.62 10.33
N ASN A 70 -46.59 6.34 9.85
CA ASN A 70 -46.30 5.92 8.47
C ASN A 70 -46.83 6.90 7.40
N THR A 71 -46.75 8.20 7.66
CA THR A 71 -47.36 9.22 6.80
C THR A 71 -46.41 9.82 5.78
N ILE A 72 -45.11 9.87 6.08
CA ILE A 72 -44.09 10.51 5.25
C ILE A 72 -43.34 9.47 4.43
N ASN A 73 -43.01 9.82 3.18
CA ASN A 73 -42.19 9.07 2.22
C ASN A 73 -41.75 10.06 1.12
N ALA A 74 -41.01 9.65 0.09
CA ALA A 74 -40.42 10.51 -0.93
C ALA A 74 -39.59 11.66 -0.28
N ILE A 75 -38.74 11.34 0.67
CA ILE A 75 -37.87 12.33 1.32
C ILE A 75 -36.74 12.73 0.37
N ALA A 76 -36.33 13.99 0.44
CA ALA A 76 -35.31 14.54 -0.46
C ALA A 76 -34.63 15.74 0.19
N PHE A 77 -33.32 15.91 -0.01
CA PHE A 77 -32.59 17.07 0.50
C PHE A 77 -32.55 18.17 -0.56
N ASN A 78 -32.90 19.41 -0.18
CA ASN A 78 -32.81 20.54 -1.09
C ASN A 78 -31.54 21.35 -0.83
N GLU A 79 -30.62 21.37 -1.79
CA GLU A 79 -29.36 22.10 -1.65
C GLU A 79 -29.53 23.63 -1.63
N ALA A 80 -30.60 24.15 -2.23
CA ALA A 80 -30.83 25.59 -2.35
C ALA A 80 -31.16 26.26 -1.00
N ASP A 81 -32.00 25.61 -0.19
CA ASP A 81 -32.43 26.13 1.12
C ASP A 81 -31.93 25.31 2.30
N ARG A 82 -31.31 24.15 2.05
CA ARG A 82 -30.78 23.20 3.03
C ARG A 82 -31.84 22.68 4.00
N PHE A 83 -33.02 22.35 3.50
CA PHE A 83 -34.03 21.57 4.23
C PHE A 83 -34.23 20.19 3.59
N ILE A 84 -34.74 19.24 4.38
CA ILE A 84 -35.28 17.99 3.84
C ILE A 84 -36.77 18.19 3.58
N TYR A 85 -37.26 17.71 2.44
CA TYR A 85 -38.68 17.69 2.13
C TYR A 85 -39.17 16.25 2.06
N GLY A 86 -40.43 16.01 2.38
CA GLY A 86 -41.07 14.71 2.21
C GLY A 86 -42.54 14.85 1.80
N PHE A 87 -43.10 13.82 1.18
CA PHE A 87 -44.51 13.78 0.81
C PHE A 87 -45.36 13.16 1.93
N ASN A 88 -46.32 13.91 2.45
CA ASN A 88 -47.32 13.37 3.38
C ASN A 88 -48.43 12.65 2.61
N LYS A 89 -48.42 11.32 2.67
CA LYS A 89 -49.35 10.42 1.95
C LYS A 89 -50.81 10.57 2.37
N ASN A 90 -51.07 11.09 3.58
CA ASN A 90 -52.42 11.24 4.12
C ASN A 90 -52.98 12.63 3.86
N GLN A 91 -52.17 13.67 4.07
CA GLN A 91 -52.57 15.06 3.84
C GLN A 91 -52.43 15.49 2.38
N LEU A 92 -51.73 14.71 1.56
CA LEU A 92 -51.42 15.01 0.16
C LEU A 92 -50.77 16.38 0.02
N ALA A 93 -49.74 16.61 0.82
CA ALA A 93 -48.99 17.87 0.97
C ALA A 93 -47.50 17.56 1.10
N LEU A 94 -46.64 18.56 0.87
CA LEU A 94 -45.24 18.46 1.26
C LEU A 94 -45.09 18.71 2.75
N VAL A 95 -43.97 18.24 3.30
CA VAL A 95 -43.50 18.55 4.64
C VAL A 95 -42.05 18.98 4.50
N GLN A 96 -41.71 20.12 5.07
CA GLN A 96 -40.33 20.59 5.19
C GLN A 96 -39.81 20.25 6.59
N PHE A 97 -38.66 19.63 6.68
CA PHE A 97 -37.99 19.23 7.91
C PHE A 97 -36.73 20.06 8.10
N ASP A 98 -36.64 20.69 9.28
CA ASP A 98 -35.44 21.38 9.75
C ASP A 98 -34.33 20.40 10.14
N SER A 99 -33.18 20.93 10.58
CA SER A 99 -32.03 20.13 11.01
C SER A 99 -32.29 19.20 12.19
N ASP A 100 -33.35 19.46 12.98
CA ASP A 100 -33.79 18.63 14.10
C ASP A 100 -34.88 17.60 13.70
N PHE A 101 -35.15 17.49 12.38
CA PHE A 101 -36.21 16.68 11.81
C PHE A 101 -37.60 17.01 12.36
N LYS A 102 -37.86 18.28 12.67
CA LYS A 102 -39.20 18.77 12.97
C LYS A 102 -39.87 19.24 11.68
N GLY A 103 -41.02 18.63 11.37
CA GLY A 103 -41.71 18.84 10.12
C GLY A 103 -42.74 19.98 10.16
N THR A 104 -42.74 20.81 9.13
CA THR A 104 -43.76 21.83 8.84
C THR A 104 -44.51 21.44 7.57
N VAL A 105 -45.84 21.31 7.66
CA VAL A 105 -46.68 20.94 6.52
C VAL A 105 -46.84 22.12 5.55
N LEU A 106 -46.58 21.87 4.27
CA LEU A 106 -46.66 22.80 3.15
C LEU A 106 -47.74 22.32 2.15
N PRO A 107 -48.97 22.85 2.22
CA PRO A 107 -50.05 22.47 1.31
C PRO A 107 -49.75 22.88 -0.14
N PHE A 108 -50.00 21.98 -1.09
CA PHE A 108 -49.95 22.33 -2.51
C PHE A 108 -51.09 23.29 -2.89
N THR A 109 -50.83 24.19 -3.84
CA THR A 109 -51.84 25.07 -4.43
C THR A 109 -52.91 24.28 -5.19
N ASN A 110 -52.51 23.16 -5.80
CA ASN A 110 -53.36 22.20 -6.50
C ASN A 110 -53.07 20.75 -6.04
N PRO A 111 -53.65 20.32 -4.91
CA PRO A 111 -53.37 19.01 -4.33
C PRO A 111 -53.61 17.85 -5.32
N PRO A 112 -52.76 16.81 -5.31
CA PRO A 112 -52.93 15.68 -6.20
C PRO A 112 -54.05 14.75 -5.71
N THR A 113 -54.48 13.81 -6.55
CA THR A 113 -55.46 12.77 -6.17
C THR A 113 -54.82 11.46 -5.72
N ASN A 114 -53.51 11.29 -5.97
CA ASN A 114 -52.75 10.09 -5.61
C ASN A 114 -51.72 10.45 -4.53
N ASN A 115 -51.35 9.46 -3.71
CA ASN A 115 -50.15 9.57 -2.88
C ASN A 115 -48.90 9.25 -3.70
N PHE A 116 -47.73 9.67 -3.21
CA PHE A 116 -46.44 9.41 -3.83
C PHE A 116 -45.48 8.89 -2.78
N TYR A 117 -44.56 8.03 -3.21
CA TYR A 117 -43.60 7.30 -2.37
C TYR A 117 -42.26 7.12 -3.10
N VAL A 118 -42.01 7.98 -4.09
CA VAL A 118 -40.76 8.06 -4.82
C VAL A 118 -40.58 9.54 -5.12
N GLY A 119 -39.45 10.12 -4.74
CA GLY A 119 -39.17 11.51 -5.05
C GLY A 119 -37.78 11.95 -4.63
N ASP A 120 -37.26 12.94 -5.32
CA ASP A 120 -35.97 13.57 -5.04
C ASP A 120 -36.00 15.03 -5.53
N ILE A 121 -35.00 15.82 -5.17
CA ILE A 121 -34.91 17.25 -5.50
C ILE A 121 -33.75 17.52 -6.43
N TYR A 122 -34.00 18.34 -7.44
CA TYR A 122 -32.97 18.88 -8.31
C TYR A 122 -33.35 20.28 -8.77
N ASP A 123 -32.38 21.20 -8.81
CA ASP A 123 -32.59 22.59 -9.25
C ASP A 123 -33.77 23.28 -8.53
N ASN A 124 -33.77 23.18 -7.19
CA ASN A 124 -34.81 23.72 -6.30
C ASN A 124 -36.25 23.29 -6.66
N LYS A 125 -36.41 22.12 -7.28
CA LYS A 125 -37.70 21.52 -7.63
C LYS A 125 -37.80 20.13 -7.02
N TYR A 126 -38.93 19.87 -6.39
CA TYR A 126 -39.25 18.57 -5.83
C TYR A 126 -39.95 17.72 -6.89
N TYR A 127 -39.30 16.64 -7.33
CA TYR A 127 -39.82 15.69 -8.30
C TYR A 127 -40.37 14.46 -7.60
N PHE A 128 -41.46 13.91 -8.10
CA PHE A 128 -42.09 12.73 -7.52
C PHE A 128 -42.79 11.87 -8.56
N TYR A 129 -42.70 10.55 -8.38
CA TYR A 129 -43.16 9.56 -9.35
C TYR A 129 -44.14 8.56 -8.74
N ARG A 130 -45.09 8.11 -9.56
CA ARG A 130 -45.93 6.96 -9.23
C ARG A 130 -46.26 6.14 -10.47
N LYS A 131 -46.08 4.82 -10.36
CA LYS A 131 -46.54 3.85 -11.36
C LYS A 131 -48.04 4.04 -11.68
N ASN A 132 -48.39 3.86 -12.95
CA ASN A 132 -49.72 4.12 -13.54
C ASN A 132 -50.19 5.58 -13.46
N THR A 133 -49.33 6.52 -13.05
CA THR A 133 -49.69 7.94 -12.90
C THR A 133 -48.72 8.85 -13.64
N GLY A 134 -47.40 8.66 -13.44
CA GLY A 134 -46.32 9.39 -14.12
C GLY A 134 -45.42 10.19 -13.18
N LEU A 135 -44.59 11.05 -13.78
CA LEU A 135 -43.64 11.94 -13.11
C LEU A 135 -44.22 13.36 -13.00
N PHE A 136 -44.00 13.99 -11.86
CA PHE A 136 -44.48 15.31 -11.50
C PHE A 136 -43.36 16.12 -10.85
N TYR A 137 -43.53 17.43 -10.80
CA TYR A 137 -42.68 18.30 -10.00
C TYR A 137 -43.46 19.50 -9.45
N THR A 138 -42.89 20.16 -8.45
CA THR A 138 -43.23 21.52 -8.04
C THR A 138 -41.95 22.31 -7.78
N THR A 139 -41.98 23.62 -8.00
CA THR A 139 -40.89 24.51 -7.53
C THR A 139 -40.99 24.69 -6.01
N LEU A 140 -39.82 24.74 -5.37
CA LEU A 140 -39.63 25.06 -3.95
C LEU A 140 -39.14 26.51 -3.75
N ASP A 141 -38.91 27.26 -4.84
CA ASP A 141 -38.62 28.69 -4.79
C ASP A 141 -39.87 29.47 -4.36
N ASP A 142 -39.86 30.05 -3.16
CA ASP A 142 -40.99 30.80 -2.60
C ASP A 142 -41.23 32.15 -3.30
N THR A 143 -40.31 32.57 -4.17
CA THR A 143 -40.44 33.76 -5.02
C THR A 143 -41.08 33.44 -6.38
N ASP A 144 -41.17 32.17 -6.77
CA ASP A 144 -41.79 31.75 -8.02
C ASP A 144 -43.33 31.85 -7.91
N PRO A 145 -44.02 32.50 -8.88
CA PRO A 145 -45.49 32.54 -8.92
C PRO A 145 -46.18 31.17 -8.91
N GLU A 146 -45.48 30.10 -9.28
CA GLU A 146 -45.94 28.72 -9.29
C GLU A 146 -45.47 27.92 -8.05
N TYR A 147 -44.98 28.57 -7.00
CA TYR A 147 -44.61 27.94 -5.73
C TYR A 147 -45.68 26.95 -5.24
N LEU A 148 -45.24 25.72 -4.92
CA LEU A 148 -46.09 24.60 -4.50
C LEU A 148 -47.25 24.27 -5.48
N THR A 149 -47.12 24.63 -6.75
CA THR A 149 -48.06 24.24 -7.82
C THR A 149 -47.52 23.03 -8.58
N ILE A 150 -48.19 21.89 -8.42
CA ILE A 150 -47.83 20.63 -9.07
C ILE A 150 -48.00 20.73 -10.59
N LYS A 151 -46.95 20.33 -11.30
CA LYS A 151 -46.90 20.15 -12.76
C LYS A 151 -46.68 18.69 -13.09
N LYS A 152 -47.38 18.19 -14.11
CA LYS A 152 -47.17 16.86 -14.68
C LYS A 152 -46.23 16.94 -15.87
N ILE A 153 -45.24 16.05 -15.92
CA ILE A 153 -44.37 15.88 -17.09
C ILE A 153 -45.08 14.95 -18.08
N ASN A 154 -45.59 15.55 -19.17
CA ASN A 154 -46.32 14.81 -20.19
C ASN A 154 -45.34 13.95 -21.01
N GLY A 155 -45.62 12.65 -21.12
CA GLY A 155 -44.75 11.69 -21.80
C GLY A 155 -43.95 10.78 -20.87
N ALA A 156 -43.97 11.06 -19.56
CA ALA A 156 -43.34 10.21 -18.56
C ALA A 156 -43.79 8.75 -18.67
N ASN A 157 -42.84 7.81 -18.67
CA ASN A 157 -43.13 6.39 -18.61
C ASN A 157 -43.87 6.07 -17.30
N GLN A 158 -44.98 5.34 -17.37
CA GLN A 158 -45.85 5.04 -16.21
C GLN A 158 -45.79 3.57 -15.79
N SER A 159 -44.96 2.77 -16.44
CA SER A 159 -44.91 1.31 -16.26
C SER A 159 -43.80 0.87 -15.30
N ILE A 160 -42.77 1.70 -15.11
CA ILE A 160 -41.56 1.40 -14.33
C ILE A 160 -41.93 1.12 -12.86
N MET A 161 -41.42 0.01 -12.33
CA MET A 161 -41.60 -0.45 -10.95
C MET A 161 -40.37 -0.11 -10.09
N ILE A 162 -40.27 1.16 -9.69
CA ILE A 162 -39.21 1.65 -8.81
C ILE A 162 -39.77 1.95 -7.41
N ALA A 163 -38.92 1.75 -6.41
CA ALA A 163 -39.23 2.04 -5.00
C ALA A 163 -38.60 3.35 -4.54
N ASP A 164 -37.49 3.77 -5.15
CA ASP A 164 -36.90 5.09 -4.98
C ASP A 164 -36.14 5.53 -6.26
N PHE A 165 -35.74 6.80 -6.38
CA PHE A 165 -34.81 7.30 -7.40
C PHE A 165 -33.94 8.43 -6.85
N ALA A 166 -32.80 8.68 -7.50
CA ALA A 166 -31.94 9.82 -7.16
C ALA A 166 -31.52 10.61 -8.41
N PHE A 167 -31.27 11.91 -8.24
CA PHE A 167 -30.69 12.74 -9.29
C PHE A 167 -29.17 12.64 -9.35
N HIS A 168 -28.66 12.41 -10.55
CA HIS A 168 -27.23 12.36 -10.80
C HIS A 168 -26.63 13.79 -10.81
N PRO A 169 -25.56 14.07 -10.06
CA PRO A 169 -25.06 15.43 -9.88
C PRO A 169 -24.42 16.02 -11.15
N ILE A 170 -23.87 15.18 -12.03
CA ILE A 170 -23.18 15.60 -13.26
C ILE A 170 -24.15 15.88 -14.43
N ASP A 171 -25.01 14.93 -14.80
CA ASP A 171 -25.86 15.06 -16.00
C ASP A 171 -27.29 15.55 -15.72
N GLY A 172 -27.69 15.63 -14.44
CA GLY A 172 -29.01 16.04 -13.99
C GLY A 172 -30.16 15.09 -14.36
N ASN A 173 -29.87 13.87 -14.83
CA ASN A 173 -30.90 12.86 -15.05
C ASN A 173 -31.24 12.12 -13.74
N ILE A 174 -32.41 11.49 -13.74
CA ILE A 174 -32.86 10.63 -12.64
C ILE A 174 -32.40 9.21 -12.92
N TYR A 175 -31.85 8.54 -11.91
CA TYR A 175 -31.51 7.12 -11.97
C TYR A 175 -32.29 6.32 -10.93
N ALA A 176 -32.73 5.13 -11.33
CA ALA A 176 -33.53 4.26 -10.48
C ALA A 176 -33.32 2.79 -10.87
N VAL A 177 -33.31 1.90 -9.87
CA VAL A 177 -33.23 0.46 -10.08
C VAL A 177 -34.62 -0.15 -10.01
N GLU A 178 -35.05 -0.81 -11.08
CA GLU A 178 -36.37 -1.46 -11.15
C GLU A 178 -36.39 -2.74 -10.32
N GLY A 179 -37.34 -2.82 -9.39
CA GLY A 179 -37.36 -3.90 -8.42
C GLY A 179 -37.71 -5.28 -8.98
N SER A 180 -38.35 -5.35 -10.14
CA SER A 180 -38.74 -6.62 -10.75
C SER A 180 -37.68 -7.26 -11.64
N SER A 181 -36.68 -6.49 -12.07
CA SER A 181 -35.68 -6.94 -13.06
C SER A 181 -34.24 -6.58 -12.73
N GLY A 182 -34.01 -5.65 -11.79
CA GLY A 182 -32.69 -5.06 -11.55
C GLY A 182 -32.23 -4.11 -12.66
N ASP A 183 -33.11 -3.74 -13.59
CA ASP A 183 -32.77 -2.81 -14.66
C ASP A 183 -32.51 -1.42 -14.09
N LEU A 184 -31.37 -0.84 -14.47
CA LEU A 184 -31.01 0.53 -14.16
C LEU A 184 -31.62 1.45 -15.22
N TYR A 185 -32.58 2.27 -14.83
CA TYR A 185 -33.21 3.26 -15.70
C TYR A 185 -32.50 4.61 -15.56
N ARG A 186 -32.28 5.25 -16.71
CA ARG A 186 -32.04 6.69 -16.81
C ARG A 186 -33.32 7.37 -17.28
N ILE A 187 -33.79 8.36 -16.54
CA ILE A 187 -35.05 9.07 -16.79
C ILE A 187 -34.75 10.56 -16.94
N ASN A 188 -35.15 11.13 -18.09
CA ASN A 188 -34.98 12.55 -18.35
C ASN A 188 -36.04 13.36 -17.57
N PRO A 189 -35.66 14.27 -16.67
CA PRO A 189 -36.62 14.99 -15.83
C PRO A 189 -37.44 16.04 -16.60
N THR A 190 -37.02 16.44 -17.80
CA THR A 190 -37.72 17.47 -18.58
C THR A 190 -38.90 16.89 -19.37
N ASN A 191 -38.73 15.71 -19.98
CA ASN A 191 -39.74 15.09 -20.85
C ASN A 191 -40.27 13.74 -20.32
N GLY A 192 -39.65 13.18 -19.27
CA GLY A 192 -40.02 11.91 -18.64
C GLY A 192 -39.67 10.66 -19.45
N SER A 193 -38.92 10.79 -20.55
CA SER A 193 -38.46 9.64 -21.32
C SER A 193 -37.50 8.81 -20.48
N ALA A 194 -37.71 7.50 -20.46
CA ALA A 194 -36.93 6.57 -19.67
C ALA A 194 -36.33 5.49 -20.56
N SER A 195 -35.06 5.16 -20.33
CA SER A 195 -34.34 4.09 -21.02
C SER A 195 -33.60 3.24 -20.00
N VAL A 196 -33.60 1.91 -20.20
CA VAL A 196 -32.67 1.03 -19.49
C VAL A 196 -31.27 1.30 -20.03
N VAL A 197 -30.34 1.63 -19.15
CA VAL A 197 -28.94 1.91 -19.50
C VAL A 197 -28.02 0.76 -19.14
N ALA A 198 -28.36 -0.03 -18.12
CA ALA A 198 -27.65 -1.25 -17.73
C ALA A 198 -28.56 -2.14 -16.84
N ASN A 199 -28.02 -3.24 -16.33
CA ASN A 199 -28.67 -4.08 -15.32
C ASN A 199 -27.69 -4.30 -14.16
N THR A 200 -28.16 -4.17 -12.92
CA THR A 200 -27.33 -4.23 -11.70
C THR A 200 -26.96 -5.66 -11.28
N GLY A 201 -27.25 -6.67 -12.10
CA GLY A 201 -27.09 -8.09 -11.79
C GLY A 201 -28.17 -8.67 -10.86
N PHE A 202 -29.04 -7.83 -10.27
CA PHE A 202 -30.17 -8.31 -9.48
C PHE A 202 -31.30 -8.78 -10.39
N THR A 203 -32.01 -9.83 -9.99
CA THR A 203 -33.16 -10.35 -10.74
C THR A 203 -34.51 -10.02 -10.09
N ALA A 204 -34.49 -9.61 -8.82
CA ALA A 204 -35.61 -9.06 -8.08
C ALA A 204 -35.11 -8.39 -6.78
N GLY A 205 -35.84 -7.40 -6.28
CA GLY A 205 -35.57 -6.72 -5.02
C GLY A 205 -36.42 -5.47 -4.87
N ASN A 206 -36.67 -5.00 -3.64
CA ASN A 206 -37.20 -3.65 -3.45
C ASN A 206 -36.04 -2.76 -3.00
N PHE A 207 -35.69 -1.76 -3.80
CA PHE A 207 -34.60 -0.83 -3.52
C PHE A 207 -35.20 0.45 -2.93
N GLY A 208 -35.45 0.44 -1.62
CA GLY A 208 -36.27 1.45 -0.95
C GLY A 208 -35.51 2.69 -0.52
N ALA A 209 -34.27 2.88 -0.96
CA ALA A 209 -33.57 4.15 -0.86
C ALA A 209 -32.52 4.23 -1.97
N ALA A 210 -32.36 5.40 -2.59
CA ALA A 210 -31.35 5.68 -3.60
C ALA A 210 -30.61 6.99 -3.28
N TYR A 211 -29.31 7.03 -3.55
CA TYR A 211 -28.46 8.19 -3.27
C TYR A 211 -27.39 8.34 -4.35
N PHE A 212 -26.96 9.56 -4.61
CA PHE A 212 -25.70 9.82 -5.33
C PHE A 212 -24.69 10.48 -4.41
N ASP A 213 -23.41 10.30 -4.74
CA ASP A 213 -22.34 11.16 -4.28
C ASP A 213 -21.85 12.09 -5.38
N VAL A 214 -21.00 13.04 -5.00
CA VAL A 214 -20.47 14.09 -5.90
C VAL A 214 -19.68 13.53 -7.09
N SER A 215 -19.15 12.31 -6.97
CA SER A 215 -18.37 11.64 -8.02
C SER A 215 -19.28 10.97 -9.07
N GLY A 216 -20.55 10.73 -8.75
CA GLY A 216 -21.49 10.05 -9.63
C GLY A 216 -21.69 8.56 -9.30
N PHE A 217 -21.28 8.09 -8.12
CA PHE A 217 -21.63 6.74 -7.68
C PHE A 217 -23.08 6.69 -7.20
N LEU A 218 -23.85 5.75 -7.76
CA LEU A 218 -25.22 5.47 -7.30
C LEU A 218 -25.17 4.45 -6.16
N TYR A 219 -25.70 4.82 -5.01
CA TYR A 219 -25.89 3.94 -3.86
C TYR A 219 -27.37 3.60 -3.71
N PHE A 220 -27.69 2.35 -3.40
CA PHE A 220 -29.06 1.97 -3.09
C PHE A 220 -29.15 0.93 -2.00
N VAL A 221 -30.24 1.02 -1.23
CA VAL A 221 -30.53 0.11 -0.11
C VAL A 221 -31.53 -0.92 -0.56
N ARG A 222 -31.14 -2.20 -0.53
CA ARG A 222 -32.06 -3.30 -0.82
C ARG A 222 -32.81 -3.70 0.45
N ASN A 223 -34.12 -3.63 0.44
CA ASN A 223 -34.94 -3.78 1.65
C ASN A 223 -34.85 -5.18 2.31
N SER A 224 -34.62 -6.23 1.52
CA SER A 224 -34.62 -7.61 2.03
C SER A 224 -33.49 -7.92 3.01
N ASP A 225 -32.32 -7.33 2.79
CA ASP A 225 -31.11 -7.48 3.60
C ASP A 225 -30.68 -6.17 4.25
N GLY A 226 -31.14 -5.03 3.74
CA GLY A 226 -30.82 -3.71 4.25
C GLY A 226 -29.49 -3.16 3.78
N ASN A 227 -28.69 -3.97 3.10
CA ASN A 227 -27.34 -3.61 2.67
C ASN A 227 -27.33 -2.48 1.65
N VAL A 228 -26.23 -1.74 1.66
CA VAL A 228 -25.92 -0.69 0.68
C VAL A 228 -25.15 -1.32 -0.47
N TYR A 229 -25.63 -1.09 -1.68
CA TYR A 229 -24.97 -1.48 -2.93
C TYR A 229 -24.56 -0.24 -3.69
N ARG A 230 -23.43 -0.30 -4.41
CA ARG A 230 -22.89 0.80 -5.20
C ARG A 230 -22.81 0.40 -6.66
N THR A 231 -23.23 1.28 -7.56
CA THR A 231 -23.07 1.17 -9.02
C THR A 231 -22.27 2.36 -9.53
N ASP A 232 -21.29 2.10 -10.40
CA ASP A 232 -20.50 3.14 -11.03
C ASP A 232 -21.29 3.83 -12.16
N ILE A 233 -21.55 5.13 -11.99
CA ILE A 233 -22.14 6.03 -12.99
C ILE A 233 -21.28 7.30 -13.11
N THR A 234 -20.02 7.24 -12.70
CA THR A 234 -19.09 8.39 -12.78
C THR A 234 -18.91 8.90 -14.22
N ASP A 235 -19.07 8.02 -15.21
CA ASP A 235 -19.26 8.35 -16.63
C ASP A 235 -20.68 7.98 -17.11
N PRO A 236 -21.64 8.93 -17.11
CA PRO A 236 -23.03 8.67 -17.48
C PRO A 236 -23.24 8.34 -18.96
N ASP A 237 -22.21 8.48 -19.81
CA ASP A 237 -22.24 8.09 -21.22
C ASP A 237 -21.79 6.63 -21.42
N ASN A 238 -21.08 6.02 -20.47
CA ASN A 238 -20.48 4.68 -20.58
C ASN A 238 -20.79 3.78 -19.37
N ILE A 239 -22.07 3.59 -19.07
CA ILE A 239 -22.52 2.82 -17.89
C ILE A 239 -22.45 1.31 -18.16
N THR A 240 -21.71 0.57 -17.33
CA THR A 240 -21.58 -0.90 -17.43
C THR A 240 -22.68 -1.64 -16.66
N GLY A 241 -23.19 -1.04 -15.58
CA GLY A 241 -24.11 -1.69 -14.63
C GLY A 241 -23.41 -2.55 -13.58
N GLU A 242 -22.08 -2.46 -13.48
CA GLU A 242 -21.34 -3.14 -12.43
C GLU A 242 -21.77 -2.63 -11.06
N THR A 243 -22.31 -3.56 -10.26
CA THR A 243 -22.84 -3.27 -8.93
C THR A 243 -22.13 -4.14 -7.92
N VAL A 244 -21.59 -3.50 -6.87
CA VAL A 244 -20.89 -4.18 -5.78
C VAL A 244 -21.66 -4.04 -4.48
N TYR A 245 -21.50 -5.03 -3.60
CA TYR A 245 -21.81 -4.85 -2.18
C TYR A 245 -20.88 -3.78 -1.61
N PHE A 246 -21.43 -2.73 -1.00
CA PHE A 246 -20.63 -1.59 -0.52
C PHE A 246 -20.52 -1.57 1.00
N ALA A 247 -21.63 -1.77 1.71
CA ALA A 247 -21.63 -1.77 3.17
C ALA A 247 -22.79 -2.59 3.77
N GLN A 248 -22.56 -3.13 4.96
CA GLN A 248 -23.57 -3.88 5.72
C GLN A 248 -24.60 -2.96 6.37
N ALA A 249 -25.86 -3.33 6.28
CA ALA A 249 -26.90 -2.72 7.10
C ALA A 249 -27.97 -3.75 7.48
N ALA A 250 -28.99 -3.30 8.22
CA ALA A 250 -30.06 -4.17 8.72
C ALA A 250 -31.28 -4.13 7.80
N PRO A 251 -31.99 -5.26 7.58
CA PRO A 251 -33.19 -5.30 6.75
C PRO A 251 -34.20 -4.21 7.10
N THR A 252 -34.74 -3.57 6.07
CA THR A 252 -35.67 -2.46 6.22
C THR A 252 -36.98 -2.75 5.50
N ASN A 253 -38.09 -2.26 6.02
CA ASN A 253 -39.34 -2.18 5.30
C ASN A 253 -39.89 -0.76 5.39
N SER A 254 -40.57 -0.31 4.33
CA SER A 254 -41.19 1.03 4.30
C SER A 254 -40.20 2.14 4.64
N ASN A 255 -39.09 2.17 3.91
CA ASN A 255 -38.04 3.17 3.98
C ASN A 255 -38.01 4.05 2.73
N ASP A 256 -37.30 5.17 2.85
CA ASP A 256 -37.01 6.09 1.75
C ASP A 256 -35.78 6.95 2.09
N GLY A 257 -34.99 7.32 1.09
CA GLY A 257 -33.67 7.94 1.26
C GLY A 257 -33.60 9.41 0.83
N ALA A 258 -32.80 10.22 1.53
CA ALA A 258 -32.45 11.57 1.09
C ALA A 258 -30.96 11.83 1.30
N ARG A 259 -30.29 12.54 0.39
CA ARG A 259 -28.88 12.92 0.54
C ARG A 259 -28.60 14.18 -0.28
N CYS A 260 -27.62 14.99 0.15
CA CYS A 260 -27.04 16.01 -0.74
C CYS A 260 -26.16 15.31 -1.79
N ALA A 261 -26.60 15.26 -3.06
CA ALA A 261 -25.88 14.56 -4.12
C ALA A 261 -24.49 15.18 -4.40
N ASN A 262 -24.29 16.46 -4.09
CA ASN A 262 -23.00 17.13 -4.21
C ASN A 262 -22.06 16.94 -3.00
N ALA A 263 -22.42 16.10 -2.03
CA ALA A 263 -21.55 15.75 -0.91
C ALA A 263 -20.78 14.43 -1.17
N PRO A 264 -19.48 14.37 -0.85
CA PRO A 264 -18.70 13.13 -0.95
C PRO A 264 -19.17 12.11 0.09
N VAL A 265 -18.95 10.82 -0.20
CA VAL A 265 -18.96 9.80 0.86
C VAL A 265 -17.63 9.90 1.59
N THR A 266 -17.71 10.03 2.91
CA THR A 266 -16.55 10.11 3.81
C THR A 266 -16.76 9.11 4.93
N SER A 267 -15.69 8.52 5.45
CA SER A 267 -15.73 7.74 6.68
C SER A 267 -15.24 8.56 7.87
N SER A 268 -15.69 8.18 9.06
CA SER A 268 -15.24 8.78 10.33
C SER A 268 -15.27 7.69 11.40
N ASN A 269 -14.27 7.66 12.27
CA ASN A 269 -14.14 6.58 13.28
C ASN A 269 -14.16 5.19 12.60
N THR A 270 -13.49 5.09 11.45
CA THR A 270 -13.46 3.91 10.61
C THR A 270 -12.02 3.49 10.43
N ASP A 271 -11.82 2.20 10.48
CA ASP A 271 -10.54 1.53 10.31
C ASP A 271 -10.51 0.87 8.92
N TYR A 272 -9.37 0.96 8.22
CA TYR A 272 -9.11 0.29 6.94
C TYR A 272 -7.79 -0.49 7.06
N GLY A 273 -7.48 -1.31 6.05
CA GLY A 273 -6.14 -1.90 5.94
C GLY A 273 -5.18 -1.01 5.15
N ASP A 274 -3.92 -1.42 5.06
CA ASP A 274 -2.83 -0.67 4.44
C ASP A 274 -2.23 -1.34 3.18
N ALA A 275 -2.77 -2.49 2.75
CA ALA A 275 -2.28 -3.22 1.57
C ALA A 275 -2.34 -2.34 0.30
N PRO A 276 -1.50 -2.62 -0.72
CA PRO A 276 -1.56 -1.92 -2.01
C PRO A 276 -2.98 -1.88 -2.56
N ASP A 277 -3.37 -0.77 -3.18
CA ASP A 277 -4.75 -0.55 -3.61
C ASP A 277 -5.25 -1.53 -4.69
N SER A 278 -4.36 -2.33 -5.28
CA SER A 278 -4.73 -3.49 -6.12
C SER A 278 -5.57 -4.52 -5.36
N TYR A 279 -5.34 -4.66 -4.04
CA TYR A 279 -6.10 -5.53 -3.14
C TYR A 279 -7.45 -4.94 -2.71
N GLY A 280 -7.84 -3.79 -3.28
CA GLY A 280 -9.05 -3.05 -2.90
C GLY A 280 -8.94 -2.56 -1.46
N THR A 281 -8.18 -1.49 -1.24
CA THR A 281 -7.87 -0.98 0.09
C THR A 281 -8.52 0.38 0.33
N SER A 282 -8.46 1.29 -0.65
CA SER A 282 -9.10 2.61 -0.56
C SER A 282 -10.63 2.55 -0.61
N LEU A 283 -11.29 3.54 -0.02
CA LEU A 283 -12.76 3.71 -0.11
C LEU A 283 -13.25 3.80 -1.56
N ALA A 284 -12.48 4.45 -2.44
CA ALA A 284 -12.78 4.54 -3.87
C ALA A 284 -12.90 3.14 -4.50
N ASN A 285 -11.96 2.24 -4.20
CA ASN A 285 -11.96 0.85 -4.65
C ASN A 285 -12.78 -0.09 -3.76
N ASN A 286 -13.68 0.46 -2.93
CA ASN A 286 -14.56 -0.29 -2.02
C ASN A 286 -13.77 -1.14 -1.02
N GLY A 287 -12.66 -0.64 -0.51
CA GLY A 287 -11.80 -1.43 0.36
C GLY A 287 -12.43 -1.85 1.67
N ALA A 288 -11.84 -2.89 2.25
CA ALA A 288 -12.26 -3.42 3.54
C ALA A 288 -12.17 -2.33 4.59
N ARG A 289 -13.24 -2.15 5.35
CA ARG A 289 -13.30 -1.16 6.43
C ARG A 289 -14.30 -1.52 7.51
N HIS A 290 -14.09 -1.01 8.71
CA HIS A 290 -15.01 -1.18 9.84
C HIS A 290 -15.21 0.09 10.63
N LEU A 291 -16.44 0.37 11.07
CA LEU A 291 -16.64 1.34 12.12
C LEU A 291 -16.09 0.78 13.44
N ILE A 292 -15.27 1.58 14.11
CA ILE A 292 -14.54 1.13 15.30
C ILE A 292 -15.43 1.07 16.52
N ASN A 293 -15.29 -0.03 17.27
CA ASN A 293 -15.80 -0.16 18.62
C ASN A 293 -14.63 -0.34 19.60
N TYR A 294 -14.13 0.74 20.20
CA TYR A 294 -12.98 0.70 21.13
C TYR A 294 -13.11 -0.22 22.36
N ASN A 295 -14.26 -0.87 22.58
CA ASN A 295 -14.44 -1.82 23.67
C ASN A 295 -14.41 -3.29 23.21
N ASN A 296 -14.63 -3.59 21.92
CA ASN A 296 -14.84 -4.94 21.41
C ASN A 296 -14.42 -5.06 19.94
N TYR A 297 -14.15 -6.28 19.49
CA TYR A 297 -13.98 -6.62 18.07
C TYR A 297 -12.75 -5.98 17.40
N PHE A 298 -11.62 -5.97 18.11
CA PHE A 298 -10.33 -5.56 17.56
C PHE A 298 -9.28 -6.64 17.84
N LEU A 299 -8.19 -6.61 17.11
CA LEU A 299 -7.00 -7.42 17.15
C LEU A 299 -5.97 -6.73 18.07
N GLY A 300 -5.12 -7.54 18.69
CA GLY A 300 -4.04 -7.07 19.55
C GLY A 300 -4.47 -6.08 20.66
N SER A 301 -3.79 -4.94 20.75
CA SER A 301 -3.90 -4.01 21.88
C SER A 301 -4.24 -2.56 21.52
N ASN A 302 -3.93 -2.16 20.30
CA ASN A 302 -4.29 -0.86 19.74
C ASN A 302 -5.37 -1.04 18.67
N ILE A 303 -5.98 0.07 18.28
CA ILE A 303 -6.88 0.20 17.14
C ILE A 303 -7.02 1.69 16.91
N ASP A 304 -6.91 2.12 15.67
CA ASP A 304 -6.99 3.52 15.32
C ASP A 304 -7.94 3.78 14.15
N ALA A 305 -8.18 5.06 13.85
CA ALA A 305 -9.22 5.46 12.92
C ALA A 305 -8.70 6.45 11.90
N GLU A 306 -9.06 6.20 10.65
CA GLU A 306 -8.70 7.01 9.51
C GLU A 306 -9.91 7.41 8.64
N SER A 307 -9.71 8.41 7.78
CA SER A 307 -10.75 8.90 6.88
C SER A 307 -10.80 8.18 5.54
N ASP A 308 -9.71 7.49 5.19
CA ASP A 308 -9.52 6.61 4.04
C ASP A 308 -8.16 5.91 4.26
N ALA A 309 -7.93 4.78 3.58
CA ALA A 309 -6.74 3.96 3.76
C ALA A 309 -5.42 4.69 3.41
N ILE A 310 -4.38 4.46 4.20
CA ILE A 310 -3.00 4.86 3.91
C ILE A 310 -2.23 3.68 3.30
N ILE A 311 -2.22 3.62 1.96
CA ILE A 311 -1.72 2.46 1.21
C ILE A 311 -0.17 2.35 1.13
N TYR A 312 0.33 1.11 1.07
CA TYR A 312 1.73 0.76 0.79
C TYR A 312 2.34 1.54 -0.40
N PRO A 313 3.61 2.00 -0.34
CA PRO A 313 4.63 1.75 0.70
C PRO A 313 4.56 2.68 1.91
N SER A 314 3.53 3.51 2.00
CA SER A 314 3.21 4.18 3.26
C SER A 314 2.38 3.22 4.11
N SER A 315 2.40 3.39 5.42
CA SER A 315 1.39 2.82 6.31
C SER A 315 0.94 3.94 7.25
N ASP A 316 -0.23 3.77 7.83
CA ASP A 316 -0.73 4.65 8.88
C ASP A 316 0.14 4.56 10.15
N GLU A 317 0.91 3.48 10.37
CA GLU A 317 1.97 3.43 11.41
C GLU A 317 2.90 4.65 11.37
N SER A 318 3.10 5.24 10.18
CA SER A 318 3.96 6.42 9.98
C SER A 318 3.32 7.76 10.39
N ILE A 319 2.02 7.76 10.68
CA ILE A 319 1.19 8.95 10.93
C ILE A 319 0.39 8.86 12.24
N SER A 320 0.07 7.65 12.71
CA SER A 320 -0.75 7.35 13.89
C SER A 320 -0.19 6.18 14.73
N ILE A 321 -1.02 5.31 15.31
CA ILE A 321 -0.58 4.23 16.22
C ILE A 321 -0.51 2.95 15.41
N ASP A 322 0.65 2.29 15.40
CA ASP A 322 0.81 0.91 14.90
C ASP A 322 -0.21 -0.02 15.58
N ASP A 323 -1.25 -0.37 14.82
CA ASP A 323 -2.34 -1.26 15.22
C ASP A 323 -2.32 -2.59 14.44
N GLU A 324 -1.36 -2.84 13.56
CA GLU A 324 -0.95 -4.17 13.07
C GLU A 324 -0.26 -5.02 14.16
N ASP A 325 -0.82 -5.03 15.37
CA ASP A 325 -0.22 -5.64 16.57
C ASP A 325 -0.90 -6.97 16.98
N GLY A 326 -1.93 -7.40 16.25
CA GLY A 326 -2.74 -8.56 16.61
C GLY A 326 -2.33 -9.90 16.01
N VAL A 327 -1.56 -9.94 14.92
CA VAL A 327 -1.21 -11.19 14.22
C VAL A 327 0.31 -11.38 14.13
N SER A 328 0.79 -12.59 14.38
CA SER A 328 2.19 -12.94 14.11
C SER A 328 2.38 -14.36 13.56
N PHE A 329 3.22 -14.48 12.53
CA PHE A 329 3.51 -15.74 11.85
C PHE A 329 4.62 -16.51 12.59
N LYS A 330 4.28 -17.62 13.25
CA LYS A 330 5.23 -18.44 14.02
C LYS A 330 6.08 -19.38 13.16
N THR A 331 5.60 -19.72 11.96
CA THR A 331 6.31 -20.56 10.99
C THR A 331 6.17 -19.96 9.60
N SER A 332 7.12 -20.27 8.72
CA SER A 332 7.06 -19.86 7.32
C SER A 332 5.82 -20.40 6.59
N LEU A 333 5.27 -19.60 5.68
CA LEU A 333 4.22 -20.01 4.76
C LEU A 333 4.87 -20.84 3.64
N ILE A 334 4.72 -22.17 3.68
CA ILE A 334 5.36 -23.09 2.73
C ILE A 334 4.29 -23.87 1.97
N PRO A 335 4.27 -23.84 0.61
CA PRO A 335 3.29 -24.57 -0.19
C PRO A 335 3.16 -26.04 0.23
N GLY A 336 1.93 -26.46 0.50
CA GLY A 336 1.59 -27.84 0.90
C GLY A 336 1.82 -28.17 2.38
N LEU A 337 2.19 -27.20 3.22
CA LEU A 337 2.32 -27.35 4.68
C LEU A 337 1.32 -26.46 5.43
N ASP A 338 1.03 -26.83 6.67
CA ASP A 338 0.31 -25.96 7.59
C ASP A 338 1.30 -24.97 8.25
N ALA A 339 0.96 -23.68 8.20
CA ALA A 339 1.65 -22.64 8.94
C ALA A 339 0.94 -22.36 10.27
N GLN A 340 1.70 -22.07 11.32
CA GLN A 340 1.18 -21.63 12.61
C GLN A 340 1.17 -20.11 12.68
N VAL A 341 0.00 -19.55 12.94
CA VAL A 341 -0.24 -18.11 13.10
C VAL A 341 -0.76 -17.85 14.51
N ASN A 342 -0.14 -16.91 15.21
CA ASN A 342 -0.64 -16.38 16.47
C ASN A 342 -1.63 -15.25 16.18
N VAL A 343 -2.77 -15.26 16.86
CA VAL A 343 -3.76 -14.18 16.78
C VAL A 343 -4.13 -13.76 18.19
N VAL A 344 -4.10 -12.45 18.45
CA VAL A 344 -4.52 -11.84 19.71
C VAL A 344 -5.85 -11.14 19.46
N ILE A 345 -6.90 -11.55 20.17
CA ILE A 345 -8.20 -10.88 20.12
C ILE A 345 -8.32 -9.94 21.32
N GLY A 346 -8.47 -8.65 21.04
CA GLY A 346 -8.71 -7.58 21.98
C GLY A 346 -10.18 -7.47 22.42
N GLY A 347 -10.43 -6.51 23.32
CA GLY A 347 -11.78 -6.16 23.78
C GLY A 347 -12.45 -7.15 24.72
N GLY A 348 -13.77 -7.00 24.90
CA GLY A 348 -14.56 -7.76 25.89
C GLY A 348 -15.51 -8.82 25.34
N ALA A 349 -15.70 -8.88 24.01
CA ALA A 349 -16.68 -9.74 23.35
C ALA A 349 -16.01 -10.84 22.51
N THR A 350 -16.72 -11.93 22.32
CA THR A 350 -16.35 -12.95 21.33
C THR A 350 -16.51 -12.38 19.93
N THR A 351 -15.51 -12.63 19.09
CA THR A 351 -15.31 -12.01 17.78
C THR A 351 -15.17 -13.07 16.70
N TYR A 352 -15.64 -12.78 15.49
CA TYR A 352 -15.37 -13.60 14.31
C TYR A 352 -14.15 -13.06 13.59
N ILE A 353 -13.21 -13.94 13.24
CA ILE A 353 -12.07 -13.62 12.38
C ILE A 353 -12.25 -14.24 11.00
N ASN A 354 -11.94 -13.45 9.98
CA ASN A 354 -11.83 -13.83 8.58
C ASN A 354 -10.44 -13.45 8.10
N ALA A 355 -9.84 -14.25 7.21
CA ALA A 355 -8.51 -13.98 6.71
C ALA A 355 -8.35 -14.42 5.25
N TRP A 356 -7.67 -13.58 4.48
CA TRP A 356 -7.34 -13.80 3.09
C TRP A 356 -5.83 -13.73 2.89
N PHE A 357 -5.33 -14.52 1.95
CA PHE A 357 -3.92 -14.60 1.59
C PHE A 357 -3.85 -14.68 0.08
N ASP A 358 -3.12 -13.73 -0.52
CA ASP A 358 -2.82 -13.78 -1.94
C ASP A 358 -1.75 -14.85 -2.17
N TRP A 359 -2.21 -16.06 -2.50
CA TRP A 359 -1.30 -17.20 -2.63
C TRP A 359 -0.63 -17.23 -3.99
N ASN A 360 -1.28 -16.69 -5.01
CA ASN A 360 -0.82 -16.76 -6.40
C ASN A 360 0.02 -15.53 -6.81
N ARG A 361 0.02 -14.48 -5.97
CA ARG A 361 0.72 -13.20 -6.09
C ARG A 361 0.25 -12.36 -7.27
N ASP A 362 -1.05 -12.36 -7.56
CA ASP A 362 -1.65 -11.59 -8.66
C ASP A 362 -2.16 -10.20 -8.26
N GLY A 363 -2.14 -9.89 -6.96
CA GLY A 363 -2.46 -8.56 -6.46
C GLY A 363 -3.91 -8.38 -6.01
N ASP A 364 -4.69 -9.46 -5.88
CA ASP A 364 -6.04 -9.45 -5.31
C ASP A 364 -6.28 -10.58 -4.30
N PHE A 365 -7.53 -10.70 -3.82
CA PHE A 365 -7.96 -11.73 -2.86
C PHE A 365 -9.20 -12.49 -3.38
N ASP A 366 -9.46 -12.46 -4.69
CA ASP A 366 -10.72 -12.88 -5.29
C ASP A 366 -10.74 -14.37 -5.67
N ASP A 367 -9.61 -15.06 -5.54
CA ASP A 367 -9.51 -16.48 -5.83
C ASP A 367 -10.14 -17.37 -4.74
N ALA A 368 -10.75 -18.48 -5.19
CA ALA A 368 -11.53 -19.37 -4.32
C ALA A 368 -10.73 -20.02 -3.17
N ASN A 369 -9.40 -20.10 -3.28
CA ASN A 369 -8.50 -20.67 -2.27
C ASN A 369 -7.79 -19.63 -1.39
N GLU A 370 -8.10 -18.34 -1.56
CA GLU A 370 -7.40 -17.26 -0.86
C GLU A 370 -8.04 -16.92 0.47
N ARG A 371 -9.33 -17.22 0.64
CA ARG A 371 -9.99 -17.15 1.95
C ARG A 371 -9.56 -18.33 2.84
N ALA A 372 -8.48 -18.13 3.59
CA ALA A 372 -7.91 -19.12 4.50
C ALA A 372 -8.72 -19.29 5.80
N ILE A 373 -9.34 -18.23 6.31
CA ILE A 373 -10.25 -18.29 7.46
C ILE A 373 -11.62 -17.73 7.07
N SER A 374 -12.67 -18.49 7.39
CA SER A 374 -14.07 -18.11 7.18
C SER A 374 -14.83 -18.17 8.49
N GLY A 375 -14.99 -17.03 9.16
CA GLY A 375 -15.84 -16.86 10.33
C GLY A 375 -15.43 -17.70 11.55
N LEU A 376 -14.13 -17.82 11.83
CA LEU A 376 -13.70 -18.53 13.03
C LEU A 376 -14.01 -17.69 14.27
N GLN A 377 -14.79 -18.26 15.20
CA GLN A 377 -15.18 -17.55 16.41
C GLN A 377 -14.13 -17.71 17.52
N LEU A 378 -13.62 -16.59 18.05
CA LEU A 378 -12.58 -16.54 19.09
C LEU A 378 -13.01 -15.62 20.24
N SER A 379 -12.76 -16.05 21.47
CA SER A 379 -12.91 -15.18 22.66
C SER A 379 -11.68 -14.29 22.84
N PRO A 380 -11.76 -13.17 23.58
CA PRO A 380 -10.60 -12.34 23.89
C PRO A 380 -9.43 -13.15 24.48
N GLY A 381 -8.22 -12.84 24.03
CA GLY A 381 -6.98 -13.54 24.39
C GLY A 381 -6.18 -14.03 23.18
N THR A 382 -5.09 -14.74 23.47
CA THR A 382 -4.13 -15.24 22.46
C THR A 382 -4.47 -16.65 22.00
N HIS A 383 -4.45 -16.86 20.69
CA HIS A 383 -4.77 -18.13 20.03
C HIS A 383 -3.68 -18.52 19.04
N ASP A 384 -3.41 -19.82 18.92
CA ASP A 384 -2.57 -20.38 17.85
C ASP A 384 -3.47 -21.10 16.85
N ILE A 385 -3.46 -20.61 15.61
CA ILE A 385 -4.27 -21.10 14.50
C ILE A 385 -3.35 -21.75 13.47
N LEU A 386 -3.85 -22.81 12.83
CA LEU A 386 -3.18 -23.42 11.70
C LEU A 386 -3.81 -22.94 10.40
N ILE A 387 -2.98 -22.47 9.47
CA ILE A 387 -3.34 -22.03 8.13
C ILE A 387 -2.73 -23.00 7.14
N SER A 388 -3.56 -23.71 6.38
CA SER A 388 -3.08 -24.59 5.32
C SER A 388 -2.66 -23.79 4.09
N VAL A 389 -1.39 -23.86 3.71
CA VAL A 389 -0.86 -23.17 2.52
C VAL A 389 -1.11 -24.04 1.28
N PRO A 390 -1.78 -23.53 0.23
CA PRO A 390 -2.05 -24.31 -0.98
C PRO A 390 -0.79 -24.82 -1.67
N ASP A 391 -0.87 -26.01 -2.29
CA ASP A 391 0.25 -26.62 -3.03
C ASP A 391 0.74 -25.76 -4.21
N ASN A 392 -0.15 -24.93 -4.77
CA ASN A 392 0.11 -24.04 -5.90
C ASN A 392 0.47 -22.61 -5.48
N ALA A 393 0.69 -22.34 -4.18
CA ALA A 393 1.12 -21.03 -3.73
C ALA A 393 2.50 -20.69 -4.34
N VAL A 394 2.63 -19.45 -4.81
CA VAL A 394 3.80 -18.95 -5.54
C VAL A 394 4.75 -18.30 -4.54
N ALA A 395 6.01 -18.72 -4.53
CA ALA A 395 6.99 -18.18 -3.61
C ALA A 395 7.30 -16.69 -3.88
N GLY A 396 7.57 -15.92 -2.83
CA GLY A 396 7.89 -14.49 -2.86
C GLY A 396 7.00 -13.66 -1.93
N GLU A 397 7.20 -12.33 -1.98
CA GLU A 397 6.40 -11.35 -1.23
C GLU A 397 4.96 -11.32 -1.73
N SER A 398 4.02 -11.28 -0.80
CA SER A 398 2.58 -11.19 -1.02
C SER A 398 1.90 -10.46 0.14
N TRP A 399 0.57 -10.47 0.19
CA TRP A 399 -0.21 -9.85 1.25
C TRP A 399 -1.19 -10.82 1.89
N ALA A 400 -1.50 -10.57 3.17
CA ALA A 400 -2.60 -11.19 3.88
C ALA A 400 -3.47 -10.11 4.51
N ARG A 401 -4.78 -10.31 4.51
CA ARG A 401 -5.77 -9.43 5.15
C ARG A 401 -6.48 -10.17 6.25
N PHE A 402 -6.55 -9.60 7.44
CA PHE A 402 -7.34 -10.09 8.56
C PHE A 402 -8.46 -9.11 8.85
N ARG A 403 -9.68 -9.64 9.01
CA ARG A 403 -10.83 -8.86 9.42
C ARG A 403 -11.47 -9.49 10.64
N VAL A 404 -11.67 -8.69 11.67
CA VAL A 404 -12.40 -9.09 12.86
C VAL A 404 -13.71 -8.32 12.97
N GLY A 405 -14.71 -8.90 13.64
CA GLY A 405 -16.00 -8.24 13.81
C GLY A 405 -17.07 -9.10 14.48
N ASP A 406 -18.29 -8.58 14.49
CA ASP A 406 -19.49 -9.31 14.93
C ASP A 406 -20.20 -10.07 13.80
N VAL A 407 -19.61 -10.07 12.59
CA VAL A 407 -20.11 -10.75 11.40
C VAL A 407 -19.28 -11.98 11.07
N GLU A 408 -19.93 -13.15 11.06
CA GLU A 408 -19.29 -14.43 10.73
C GLU A 408 -18.70 -14.44 9.31
N ASP A 409 -19.50 -14.05 8.32
CA ASP A 409 -19.16 -14.14 6.90
C ASP A 409 -18.83 -12.77 6.29
N ALA A 410 -17.83 -12.08 6.86
CA ALA A 410 -17.33 -10.83 6.29
C ALA A 410 -16.59 -11.09 4.96
N SER A 411 -16.74 -10.19 4.00
CA SER A 411 -16.04 -10.24 2.71
C SER A 411 -14.64 -9.60 2.80
N ASN A 412 -13.80 -9.77 1.76
CA ASN A 412 -12.45 -9.16 1.68
C ASN A 412 -12.47 -7.65 1.40
N ASN A 413 -13.65 -7.09 1.14
CA ASN A 413 -13.89 -5.69 0.78
C ASN A 413 -15.17 -5.15 1.46
N GLY A 414 -15.52 -3.88 1.23
CA GLY A 414 -16.74 -3.28 1.77
C GLY A 414 -16.71 -2.98 3.28
N GLY A 415 -17.70 -2.18 3.71
CA GLY A 415 -17.81 -1.65 5.07
C GLY A 415 -18.74 -2.44 6.00
N TYR A 416 -18.36 -2.52 7.27
CA TYR A 416 -19.17 -3.10 8.36
C TYR A 416 -19.15 -2.21 9.62
N VAL A 417 -20.04 -2.45 10.58
CA VAL A 417 -20.30 -1.52 11.72
C VAL A 417 -19.50 -1.85 12.99
N ASN A 418 -18.93 -3.05 13.12
CA ASN A 418 -18.11 -3.41 14.28
C ASN A 418 -16.96 -4.30 13.83
N GLY A 419 -15.73 -3.82 14.02
CA GLY A 419 -14.56 -4.60 13.68
C GLY A 419 -13.33 -3.75 13.43
N GLU A 420 -12.39 -4.39 12.76
CA GLU A 420 -11.09 -3.87 12.34
C GLU A 420 -10.59 -4.69 11.14
N VAL A 421 -9.67 -4.12 10.40
CA VAL A 421 -8.95 -4.65 9.26
C VAL A 421 -7.46 -4.46 9.54
N GLU A 422 -6.69 -5.55 9.61
CA GLU A 422 -5.23 -5.47 9.61
C GLU A 422 -4.71 -6.16 8.34
N ASP A 423 -3.78 -5.51 7.65
CA ASP A 423 -3.11 -6.06 6.46
C ASP A 423 -1.63 -6.35 6.79
N TYR A 424 -1.07 -7.41 6.21
CA TYR A 424 0.29 -7.85 6.51
C TYR A 424 1.03 -8.21 5.22
N GLN A 425 2.20 -7.59 5.02
CA GLN A 425 3.14 -8.08 4.02
C GLN A 425 3.73 -9.43 4.48
N ILE A 426 3.55 -10.45 3.66
CA ILE A 426 3.98 -11.83 3.94
C ILE A 426 5.01 -12.31 2.91
N ASN A 427 5.75 -13.37 3.25
CA ASN A 427 6.66 -14.03 2.33
C ASN A 427 6.38 -15.53 2.25
N ILE A 428 5.95 -15.99 1.08
CA ILE A 428 5.72 -17.40 0.78
C ILE A 428 7.07 -18.05 0.44
N THR A 429 7.48 -19.02 1.24
CA THR A 429 8.76 -19.72 1.09
C THR A 429 8.56 -21.03 0.34
N ALA A 430 9.32 -21.26 -0.73
CA ALA A 430 9.22 -22.52 -1.48
C ALA A 430 9.55 -23.75 -0.60
N ALA A 431 8.85 -24.87 -0.79
CA ALA A 431 9.09 -26.12 -0.05
C ALA A 431 10.49 -26.72 -0.34
N ASN A 432 11.07 -27.45 0.64
CA ASN A 432 12.40 -28.09 0.56
C ASN A 432 13.54 -27.12 0.20
N THR A 433 13.48 -25.90 0.72
CA THR A 433 14.46 -24.85 0.46
C THR A 433 15.50 -24.78 1.57
N THR A 434 16.78 -24.69 1.20
CA THR A 434 17.91 -24.42 2.08
C THR A 434 18.62 -23.17 1.59
N TYR A 435 18.95 -22.26 2.50
CA TYR A 435 19.76 -21.08 2.22
C TYR A 435 21.19 -21.37 2.65
N LEU A 436 22.13 -21.20 1.72
CA LEU A 436 23.56 -21.29 2.00
C LEU A 436 24.18 -19.91 1.82
N HIS A 437 24.66 -19.33 2.92
CA HIS A 437 25.25 -18.00 2.93
C HIS A 437 26.77 -18.06 2.95
N TYR A 438 27.39 -17.07 2.32
CA TYR A 438 28.81 -16.77 2.43
C TYR A 438 29.01 -15.27 2.74
N PRO A 439 29.70 -14.90 3.82
CA PRO A 439 30.36 -15.78 4.79
C PRO A 439 29.40 -16.41 5.82
N SER A 440 28.31 -15.71 6.16
CA SER A 440 27.25 -16.19 7.05
C SER A 440 25.94 -15.44 6.74
N GLU A 441 24.84 -15.80 7.41
CA GLU A 441 23.55 -15.10 7.26
C GLU A 441 23.60 -13.63 7.72
N SER A 442 24.44 -13.31 8.71
CA SER A 442 24.50 -11.99 9.34
C SER A 442 25.74 -11.17 8.98
N ASP A 443 26.79 -11.80 8.48
CA ASP A 443 28.10 -11.16 8.29
C ASP A 443 28.42 -10.90 6.81
N PHE A 444 29.41 -10.04 6.58
CA PHE A 444 29.94 -9.71 5.26
C PHE A 444 31.44 -9.98 5.21
N VAL A 445 31.93 -10.37 4.03
CA VAL A 445 33.35 -10.18 3.69
C VAL A 445 33.55 -8.79 3.11
N THR A 446 34.79 -8.31 3.08
CA THR A 446 35.16 -7.07 2.38
C THR A 446 35.94 -7.40 1.12
N ILE A 447 35.54 -6.84 -0.01
CA ILE A 447 36.32 -6.86 -1.25
C ILE A 447 36.89 -5.46 -1.47
N ALA A 448 38.21 -5.37 -1.55
CA ALA A 448 38.93 -4.11 -1.65
C ALA A 448 39.82 -4.11 -2.91
N TYR A 449 39.79 -3.02 -3.67
CA TYR A 449 40.47 -2.88 -4.96
C TYR A 449 41.44 -1.70 -4.96
N GLU A 450 42.47 -1.84 -5.79
CA GLU A 450 43.21 -0.78 -6.45
C GLU A 450 42.66 -0.59 -7.88
N ASP A 451 42.57 0.63 -8.38
CA ASP A 451 41.94 0.96 -9.66
C ASP A 451 42.90 1.29 -10.81
N MET A 452 44.20 1.31 -10.51
CA MET A 452 45.26 1.74 -11.43
C MET A 452 45.85 0.63 -12.31
N TRP A 453 45.36 -0.61 -12.23
CA TRP A 453 45.88 -1.73 -13.03
C TRP A 453 46.00 -1.36 -14.52
N PRO A 454 47.16 -1.61 -15.17
CA PRO A 454 48.27 -2.46 -14.71
C PRO A 454 49.40 -1.76 -13.93
N GLU A 455 49.22 -0.50 -13.52
CA GLU A 455 50.16 0.21 -12.63
C GLU A 455 49.80 -0.05 -11.16
N LEU A 456 50.80 -0.05 -10.28
CA LEU A 456 50.59 -0.41 -8.86
C LEU A 456 49.78 0.62 -8.05
N GLY A 457 49.93 1.92 -8.32
CA GLY A 457 49.32 2.96 -7.49
C GLY A 457 50.05 3.18 -6.16
N ASP A 458 49.32 3.69 -5.16
CA ASP A 458 49.76 3.93 -3.78
C ASP A 458 49.41 2.79 -2.82
N TYR A 459 48.64 1.79 -3.28
CA TYR A 459 48.54 0.47 -2.68
C TYR A 459 47.93 0.48 -1.27
N ASP A 460 46.92 1.31 -1.06
CA ASP A 460 46.17 1.47 0.18
C ASP A 460 44.86 0.64 0.23
N PHE A 461 44.47 0.03 -0.88
CA PHE A 461 43.27 -0.78 -1.11
C PHE A 461 41.97 -0.06 -0.71
N ASN A 462 41.88 1.25 -0.89
CA ASN A 462 40.66 1.98 -0.58
C ASN A 462 39.94 2.55 -1.82
N ASP A 463 40.50 2.39 -3.04
CA ASP A 463 39.93 2.95 -4.27
C ASP A 463 38.46 2.58 -4.44
N VAL A 464 38.15 1.29 -4.25
CA VAL A 464 36.79 0.76 -4.12
C VAL A 464 36.77 -0.32 -3.04
N VAL A 465 35.91 -0.15 -2.04
CA VAL A 465 35.74 -1.13 -0.95
C VAL A 465 34.27 -1.49 -0.82
N ILE A 466 33.94 -2.78 -0.97
CA ILE A 466 32.57 -3.31 -0.95
C ILE A 466 32.43 -4.34 0.17
N TYR A 467 31.43 -4.16 1.03
CA TYR A 467 30.94 -5.27 1.87
C TYR A 467 30.07 -6.18 1.01
N TYR A 468 30.33 -7.49 1.09
CA TYR A 468 29.83 -8.46 0.13
C TYR A 468 29.34 -9.74 0.81
N ARG A 469 28.14 -10.19 0.45
CA ARG A 469 27.54 -11.45 0.91
C ARG A 469 26.81 -12.12 -0.25
N VAL A 470 26.97 -13.44 -0.36
CA VAL A 470 26.29 -14.26 -1.36
C VAL A 470 25.38 -15.27 -0.65
N THR A 471 24.19 -15.49 -1.20
CA THR A 471 23.26 -16.52 -0.75
C THR A 471 22.88 -17.42 -1.92
N GLN A 472 23.10 -18.73 -1.79
CA GLN A 472 22.52 -19.72 -2.70
C GLN A 472 21.22 -20.25 -2.10
N VAL A 473 20.15 -20.19 -2.89
CA VAL A 473 18.86 -20.82 -2.54
C VAL A 473 18.82 -22.18 -3.22
N ILE A 474 18.75 -23.23 -2.41
CA ILE A 474 18.83 -24.61 -2.84
C ILE A 474 17.49 -25.26 -2.62
N GLN A 475 16.84 -25.73 -3.68
CA GLN A 475 15.61 -26.48 -3.61
C GLN A 475 15.84 -27.91 -4.11
N ASN A 476 15.41 -28.91 -3.34
CA ASN A 476 15.59 -30.33 -3.72
C ASN A 476 17.06 -30.67 -4.08
N SER A 477 18.03 -30.17 -3.30
CA SER A 477 19.49 -30.34 -3.52
C SER A 477 20.07 -29.67 -4.78
N LYS A 478 19.31 -28.78 -5.45
CA LYS A 478 19.78 -28.01 -6.60
C LYS A 478 19.64 -26.52 -6.34
N VAL A 479 20.62 -25.74 -6.75
CA VAL A 479 20.55 -24.27 -6.69
C VAL A 479 19.48 -23.81 -7.68
N VAL A 480 18.52 -23.03 -7.18
CA VAL A 480 17.44 -22.43 -7.98
C VAL A 480 17.59 -20.92 -8.13
N ARG A 481 18.34 -20.28 -7.24
CA ARG A 481 18.55 -18.83 -7.21
C ARG A 481 19.87 -18.50 -6.52
N VAL A 482 20.52 -17.45 -7.00
CA VAL A 482 21.70 -16.86 -6.37
C VAL A 482 21.37 -15.41 -6.05
N ASP A 483 21.52 -15.03 -4.79
CA ASP A 483 21.31 -13.66 -4.32
C ASP A 483 22.65 -13.06 -3.88
N VAL A 484 22.83 -11.76 -4.11
CA VAL A 484 24.00 -11.00 -3.64
C VAL A 484 23.52 -9.76 -2.92
N THR A 485 23.99 -9.57 -1.68
CA THR A 485 23.78 -8.34 -0.91
C THR A 485 25.13 -7.65 -0.75
N GLY A 486 25.17 -6.34 -0.94
CA GLY A 486 26.39 -5.59 -0.67
C GLY A 486 26.18 -4.12 -0.37
N GLN A 487 27.27 -3.47 0.00
CA GLN A 487 27.33 -2.06 0.37
C GLN A 487 28.66 -1.46 -0.05
N LEU A 488 28.65 -0.23 -0.57
CA LEU A 488 29.86 0.56 -0.72
C LEU A 488 30.35 1.01 0.66
N ALA A 489 31.50 0.48 1.09
CA ALA A 489 32.12 0.77 2.37
C ALA A 489 33.02 2.01 2.29
N ALA A 490 33.79 2.15 1.21
CA ALA A 490 34.64 3.31 0.93
C ALA A 490 34.94 3.44 -0.56
N TYR A 491 35.32 4.66 -0.98
CA TYR A 491 35.75 5.00 -2.33
C TYR A 491 36.82 6.10 -2.28
N GLY A 492 38.09 5.72 -2.37
CA GLY A 492 39.26 6.61 -2.39
C GLY A 492 39.77 7.00 -3.78
N ALA A 493 39.19 6.46 -4.85
CA ALA A 493 39.78 6.67 -6.17
C ALA A 493 39.48 8.04 -6.81
N ASP A 494 40.42 8.54 -7.60
CA ASP A 494 40.21 9.68 -8.52
C ASP A 494 39.45 9.29 -9.80
N TYR A 495 39.61 8.06 -10.27
CA TYR A 495 38.91 7.59 -11.47
C TYR A 495 37.50 7.11 -11.14
N ALA A 496 36.60 7.16 -12.13
CA ALA A 496 35.24 6.65 -12.03
C ALA A 496 35.21 5.14 -12.33
N ASN A 497 34.77 4.33 -11.37
CA ASN A 497 34.73 2.88 -11.44
C ASN A 497 33.28 2.39 -11.43
N GLY A 498 32.92 1.58 -12.42
CA GLY A 498 31.72 0.75 -12.36
C GLY A 498 31.98 -0.50 -11.53
N PHE A 499 30.92 -1.15 -11.05
CA PHE A 499 31.01 -2.39 -10.28
C PHE A 499 30.03 -3.44 -10.80
N ALA A 500 30.51 -4.67 -10.94
CA ALA A 500 29.76 -5.78 -11.50
C ALA A 500 30.17 -7.10 -10.86
N ILE A 501 29.32 -8.11 -11.03
CA ILE A 501 29.54 -9.46 -10.50
C ILE A 501 29.38 -10.46 -11.64
N GLN A 502 30.41 -11.28 -11.86
CA GLN A 502 30.37 -12.43 -12.74
C GLN A 502 30.04 -13.69 -11.94
N LEU A 503 29.29 -14.62 -12.56
CA LEU A 503 29.09 -15.99 -12.08
C LEU A 503 29.86 -16.96 -12.99
N PRO A 504 31.14 -17.25 -12.69
CA PRO A 504 31.95 -18.12 -13.55
C PRO A 504 31.31 -19.49 -13.74
N GLY A 505 31.15 -19.92 -14.99
CA GLY A 505 30.59 -21.23 -15.34
C GLY A 505 29.06 -21.30 -15.38
N VAL A 506 28.33 -20.27 -14.92
CA VAL A 506 26.88 -20.14 -15.13
C VAL A 506 26.66 -19.29 -16.37
N LEU A 507 26.08 -19.86 -17.42
CA LEU A 507 25.83 -19.14 -18.68
C LEU A 507 24.77 -18.06 -18.49
N ARG A 508 24.90 -16.95 -19.21
CA ARG A 508 23.87 -15.89 -19.23
C ARG A 508 22.49 -16.45 -19.57
N SER A 509 22.42 -17.40 -20.51
CA SER A 509 21.18 -18.04 -20.94
C SER A 509 20.56 -19.00 -19.93
N GLN A 510 21.19 -19.22 -18.78
CA GLN A 510 20.64 -20.04 -17.68
C GLN A 510 19.95 -19.18 -16.61
N ILE A 511 20.12 -17.86 -16.64
CA ILE A 511 19.43 -16.92 -15.76
C ILE A 511 18.04 -16.63 -16.34
N ASP A 512 17.03 -16.60 -15.48
CA ASP A 512 15.69 -16.13 -15.84
C ASP A 512 15.69 -14.59 -15.83
N GLU A 513 16.01 -14.01 -16.99
CA GLU A 513 16.25 -12.57 -17.16
C GLU A 513 15.03 -11.72 -16.78
N ASP A 514 13.81 -12.24 -16.95
CA ASP A 514 12.56 -11.53 -16.63
C ASP A 514 12.34 -11.41 -15.11
N LEU A 515 12.98 -12.28 -14.32
CA LEU A 515 12.86 -12.32 -12.86
C LEU A 515 14.10 -11.81 -12.13
N VAL A 516 15.13 -11.35 -12.86
CA VAL A 516 16.29 -10.71 -12.24
C VAL A 516 15.85 -9.38 -11.62
N LYS A 517 16.14 -9.20 -10.33
CA LYS A 517 15.90 -7.93 -9.62
C LYS A 517 17.22 -7.36 -9.14
N LEU A 518 17.38 -6.04 -9.29
CA LEU A 518 18.43 -5.24 -8.66
C LEU A 518 17.74 -4.11 -7.90
N THR A 519 18.08 -3.96 -6.62
CA THR A 519 17.68 -2.80 -5.83
C THR A 519 18.90 -1.99 -5.41
N HIS A 520 18.73 -0.66 -5.34
CA HIS A 520 19.64 0.27 -4.70
C HIS A 520 18.89 0.91 -3.53
N ASP A 521 19.44 0.82 -2.32
CA ASP A 521 18.86 1.41 -1.11
C ASP A 521 17.39 1.00 -0.88
N GLY A 522 17.10 -0.27 -1.13
CA GLY A 522 15.76 -0.86 -1.01
C GLY A 522 14.83 -0.59 -2.20
N GLN A 523 15.20 0.30 -3.12
CA GLN A 523 14.37 0.68 -4.27
C GLN A 523 14.75 -0.10 -5.53
N ILE A 524 13.77 -0.60 -6.26
CA ILE A 524 14.00 -1.33 -7.52
C ILE A 524 14.59 -0.40 -8.58
N VAL A 525 15.69 -0.81 -9.21
CA VAL A 525 16.28 -0.11 -10.35
C VAL A 525 15.40 -0.31 -11.58
N GLN A 526 14.77 0.77 -12.04
CA GLN A 526 13.88 0.78 -13.20
C GLN A 526 14.67 0.92 -14.51
N GLY A 527 14.27 0.21 -15.58
CA GLY A 527 14.87 0.37 -16.91
C GLY A 527 15.26 -0.95 -17.59
N ALA A 528 16.43 -0.96 -18.25
CA ALA A 528 16.96 -2.16 -18.88
C ALA A 528 17.41 -3.19 -17.82
N THR A 529 17.28 -4.48 -18.13
CA THR A 529 17.75 -5.57 -17.26
C THR A 529 19.21 -5.36 -16.82
N PRO A 530 19.53 -5.59 -15.53
CA PRO A 530 20.90 -5.48 -15.03
C PRO A 530 21.79 -6.64 -15.49
N LEU A 531 21.22 -7.69 -16.10
CA LEU A 531 21.95 -8.82 -16.69
C LEU A 531 22.61 -8.41 -18.02
N GLU A 532 23.92 -8.26 -18.01
CA GLU A 532 24.69 -7.69 -19.12
C GLU A 532 24.60 -8.52 -20.40
N LYS A 533 24.32 -7.84 -21.52
CA LYS A 533 24.21 -8.47 -22.85
C LYS A 533 25.59 -8.82 -23.44
N ASN A 534 25.61 -9.77 -24.36
CA ASN A 534 26.81 -10.23 -25.07
C ASN A 534 27.90 -10.87 -24.18
N GLN A 535 27.50 -11.35 -23.00
CA GLN A 535 28.34 -12.15 -22.12
C GLN A 535 28.05 -13.65 -22.32
N ASN A 536 29.09 -14.48 -22.24
CA ASN A 536 28.91 -15.94 -22.21
C ASN A 536 28.42 -16.39 -20.83
N ASN A 537 29.15 -16.01 -19.76
CA ASN A 537 28.72 -16.21 -18.38
C ASN A 537 27.70 -15.14 -17.98
N ALA A 538 26.92 -15.40 -16.94
CA ALA A 538 26.08 -14.37 -16.34
C ALA A 538 26.95 -13.30 -15.67
N VAL A 539 26.71 -12.04 -16.05
CA VAL A 539 27.33 -10.85 -15.45
C VAL A 539 26.23 -9.87 -15.14
N VAL A 540 26.16 -9.39 -13.90
CA VAL A 540 25.20 -8.37 -13.47
C VAL A 540 25.95 -7.07 -13.18
N ILE A 541 25.55 -5.99 -13.84
CA ILE A 541 26.09 -4.65 -13.57
C ILE A 541 25.33 -4.07 -12.39
N VAL A 542 26.03 -3.80 -11.28
CA VAL A 542 25.43 -3.16 -10.10
C VAL A 542 25.26 -1.67 -10.35
N THR A 543 26.31 -1.01 -10.84
CA THR A 543 26.28 0.38 -11.30
C THR A 543 27.39 0.61 -12.33
N ALA A 544 27.14 1.53 -13.27
CA ALA A 544 28.13 1.93 -14.27
C ALA A 544 29.17 2.92 -13.73
N ASP A 545 28.85 3.63 -12.64
CA ASP A 545 29.72 4.62 -12.00
C ASP A 545 29.37 4.72 -10.51
N LEU A 546 30.22 4.15 -9.65
CA LEU A 546 30.07 4.23 -8.19
C LEU A 546 30.20 5.66 -7.66
N LYS A 547 30.86 6.59 -8.38
CA LYS A 547 30.95 7.99 -7.94
C LYS A 547 29.63 8.75 -7.99
N GLU A 548 28.63 8.18 -8.65
CA GLU A 548 27.28 8.75 -8.71
C GLU A 548 26.40 8.27 -7.55
N THR A 549 26.87 7.36 -6.70
CA THR A 549 26.05 6.73 -5.65
C THR A 549 26.23 7.34 -4.25
N PHE A 550 27.06 8.38 -4.11
CA PHE A 550 27.25 9.11 -2.86
C PHE A 550 27.43 10.61 -3.15
N GLU A 551 27.10 11.46 -2.18
CA GLU A 551 27.40 12.88 -2.29
C GLU A 551 28.90 13.10 -2.10
N LYS A 552 29.47 13.84 -3.06
CA LYS A 552 30.84 14.29 -2.95
C LYS A 552 30.97 15.16 -1.71
N SER A 553 31.80 14.71 -0.77
CA SER A 553 32.07 15.46 0.44
C SER A 553 32.66 16.83 0.07
N ASN A 554 32.38 17.85 0.90
CA ASN A 554 33.07 19.15 0.80
C ASN A 554 34.54 19.07 1.30
N CYS A 555 35.06 17.85 1.49
CA CYS A 555 36.45 17.61 1.81
C CYS A 555 37.34 17.68 0.57
N GLY A 556 38.65 17.76 0.81
CA GLY A 556 39.63 18.21 -0.19
C GLY A 556 39.63 17.39 -1.48
N PHE A 557 39.47 16.07 -1.37
CA PHE A 557 39.50 15.14 -2.51
C PHE A 557 38.11 14.66 -2.95
N SER A 558 37.06 14.97 -2.18
CA SER A 558 35.69 14.53 -2.44
C SER A 558 35.55 13.00 -2.48
N PHE A 559 36.39 12.30 -1.73
CA PHE A 559 36.33 10.84 -1.58
C PHE A 559 35.32 10.44 -0.50
N TYR A 560 34.97 9.16 -0.48
CA TYR A 560 33.97 8.60 0.41
C TYR A 560 34.65 7.70 1.44
N LYS A 561 34.66 8.14 2.70
CA LYS A 561 35.17 7.38 3.85
C LYS A 561 36.65 6.97 3.75
N THR A 562 37.48 7.79 3.09
CA THR A 562 38.95 7.62 3.04
C THR A 562 39.72 8.89 3.42
N GLU A 563 39.05 9.99 3.80
CA GLU A 563 39.71 11.26 4.14
C GLU A 563 39.71 11.55 5.66
N VAL A 564 40.87 11.95 6.21
CA VAL A 564 41.03 12.27 7.63
C VAL A 564 40.19 13.50 8.00
N GLY A 565 39.34 13.36 9.01
CA GLY A 565 38.51 14.45 9.54
C GLY A 565 37.26 14.73 8.70
N CYS A 566 36.92 13.85 7.77
CA CYS A 566 35.74 13.93 6.92
C CYS A 566 34.66 12.99 7.43
N SER A 567 33.42 13.49 7.46
CA SER A 567 32.24 12.70 7.82
C SER A 567 31.38 12.51 6.58
N ASN A 568 31.08 11.25 6.24
CA ASN A 568 30.11 10.90 5.20
C ASN A 568 28.92 10.18 5.84
N SER A 569 27.72 10.70 5.63
CA SER A 569 26.46 10.09 6.09
C SER A 569 25.79 9.22 5.04
N ASP A 570 26.16 9.35 3.77
CA ASP A 570 25.54 8.57 2.70
C ASP A 570 25.82 7.09 2.89
N GLN A 571 24.90 6.28 2.39
CA GLN A 571 25.03 4.84 2.34
C GLN A 571 24.52 4.40 0.98
N PHE A 572 25.30 3.57 0.28
CA PHE A 572 24.88 2.92 -0.94
C PHE A 572 24.88 1.41 -0.69
N THR A 573 23.70 0.81 -0.70
CA THR A 573 23.46 -0.62 -0.58
C THR A 573 22.84 -1.16 -1.85
N PHE A 574 23.11 -2.43 -2.15
CA PHE A 574 22.49 -3.11 -3.28
C PHE A 574 22.10 -4.54 -2.94
N ASN A 575 21.00 -5.01 -3.52
CA ASN A 575 20.60 -6.40 -3.50
C ASN A 575 20.31 -6.88 -4.93
N ILE A 576 20.82 -8.05 -5.25
CA ILE A 576 20.62 -8.71 -6.54
C ILE A 576 19.96 -10.05 -6.29
N THR A 577 18.91 -10.34 -7.05
CA THR A 577 18.23 -11.62 -7.08
C THR A 577 18.38 -12.21 -8.49
N MET A 578 18.98 -13.40 -8.60
CA MET A 578 19.23 -14.07 -9.88
C MET A 578 18.62 -15.48 -9.91
N PRO A 579 17.34 -15.61 -10.31
CA PRO A 579 16.70 -16.91 -10.50
C PRO A 579 17.29 -17.66 -11.70
N LEU A 580 17.34 -18.99 -11.61
CA LEU A 580 17.78 -19.87 -12.69
C LEU A 580 16.57 -20.41 -13.47
N LEU A 581 16.64 -20.38 -14.81
CA LEU A 581 15.64 -21.00 -15.69
C LEU A 581 15.52 -22.51 -15.47
N THR A 582 16.60 -23.16 -15.05
CA THR A 582 16.62 -24.58 -14.71
C THR A 582 17.55 -24.80 -13.52
N PRO A 583 17.11 -25.52 -12.46
CA PRO A 583 17.94 -25.76 -11.29
C PRO A 583 19.27 -26.47 -11.61
N ILE A 584 20.37 -25.99 -11.04
CA ILE A 584 21.73 -26.49 -11.28
C ILE A 584 22.23 -27.24 -10.04
N ASP A 585 22.98 -28.32 -10.21
CA ASP A 585 23.61 -29.00 -9.07
C ASP A 585 24.59 -28.05 -8.35
N GLN A 586 24.59 -28.04 -7.02
CA GLN A 586 25.40 -27.11 -6.24
C GLN A 586 26.90 -27.15 -6.58
N SER A 587 27.41 -28.33 -6.92
CA SER A 587 28.81 -28.52 -7.33
C SER A 587 29.17 -27.93 -8.71
N ALA A 588 28.17 -27.53 -9.50
CA ALA A 588 28.33 -26.92 -10.81
C ALA A 588 28.10 -25.40 -10.80
N VAL A 589 27.70 -24.84 -9.66
CA VAL A 589 27.66 -23.38 -9.42
C VAL A 589 29.04 -22.95 -8.89
N PRO A 590 29.55 -21.74 -9.24
CA PRO A 590 30.82 -21.26 -8.73
C PRO A 590 30.86 -21.25 -7.20
N THR A 591 32.05 -21.51 -6.66
CA THR A 591 32.33 -21.36 -5.22
C THR A 591 32.12 -19.90 -4.80
N MET A 592 31.83 -19.68 -3.51
CA MET A 592 31.70 -18.33 -2.94
C MET A 592 33.02 -17.91 -2.27
N PRO A 593 33.42 -16.62 -2.35
CA PRO A 593 32.73 -15.54 -3.06
C PRO A 593 32.71 -15.79 -4.58
N LEU A 594 31.73 -15.20 -5.28
CA LEU A 594 31.64 -15.27 -6.75
C LEU A 594 32.83 -14.51 -7.39
N ASP A 595 32.63 -13.83 -8.51
CA ASP A 595 33.68 -12.97 -9.11
C ASP A 595 33.21 -11.51 -9.21
N PRO A 596 33.23 -10.75 -8.09
CA PRO A 596 33.03 -9.31 -8.12
C PRO A 596 34.24 -8.62 -8.77
N PHE A 597 34.00 -7.59 -9.57
CA PHE A 597 35.05 -6.82 -10.25
C PHE A 597 34.65 -5.37 -10.45
N ILE A 598 35.66 -4.50 -10.55
CA ILE A 598 35.49 -3.12 -10.99
C ILE A 598 35.85 -2.99 -12.47
N PHE A 599 35.25 -2.01 -13.15
CA PHE A 599 35.56 -1.72 -14.55
C PHE A 599 35.56 -0.23 -14.82
N ALA A 600 36.18 0.17 -15.93
CA ALA A 600 36.22 1.58 -16.28
C ALA A 600 34.88 2.12 -16.80
N THR A 601 34.39 3.18 -16.16
CA THR A 601 33.21 3.90 -16.64
C THR A 601 33.47 4.46 -18.04
N THR A 602 32.49 4.27 -18.93
CA THR A 602 32.54 4.72 -20.33
C THR A 602 32.77 6.23 -20.43
N ASP A 603 33.48 6.68 -21.47
CA ASP A 603 33.76 8.08 -21.77
C ASP A 603 34.53 8.85 -20.67
N ARG A 604 35.21 8.14 -19.76
CA ARG A 604 36.08 8.72 -18.72
C ARG A 604 37.56 8.45 -19.04
N ARG A 605 38.40 9.42 -18.70
CA ARG A 605 39.86 9.26 -18.76
C ARG A 605 40.36 8.43 -17.57
N ARG A 606 41.52 7.82 -17.76
CA ARG A 606 42.29 7.08 -16.77
C ARG A 606 43.70 7.69 -16.62
N ASN A 607 44.61 6.99 -15.97
CA ASN A 607 46.02 7.35 -15.81
C ASN A 607 46.75 7.55 -17.15
N ASP A 608 47.93 8.18 -17.07
CA ASP A 608 48.76 8.55 -18.22
C ASP A 608 49.16 7.34 -19.07
N PHE A 609 49.14 6.13 -18.51
CA PHE A 609 49.33 4.86 -19.23
C PHE A 609 48.43 4.75 -20.48
N PHE A 610 47.16 5.16 -20.37
CA PHE A 610 46.21 5.08 -21.49
C PHE A 610 46.40 6.20 -22.52
N ALA A 611 47.38 7.09 -22.35
CA ALA A 611 47.75 8.15 -23.28
C ALA A 611 46.57 9.02 -23.76
N GLY A 612 45.59 9.25 -22.87
CA GLY A 612 44.38 10.03 -23.16
C GLY A 612 43.28 9.28 -23.89
N THR A 613 43.41 7.97 -24.11
CA THR A 613 42.31 7.10 -24.52
C THR A 613 41.35 6.86 -23.35
N MET A 614 40.12 6.44 -23.66
CA MET A 614 39.07 6.17 -22.68
C MET A 614 38.73 4.68 -22.79
N PRO A 615 39.37 3.82 -21.99
CA PRO A 615 39.31 2.38 -22.20
C PRO A 615 37.90 1.82 -21.98
N GLY A 616 37.11 2.42 -21.08
CA GLY A 616 35.70 2.07 -20.84
C GLY A 616 35.49 0.61 -20.42
N ARG A 617 34.29 0.10 -20.70
CA ARG A 617 33.83 -1.23 -20.27
C ARG A 617 34.86 -2.38 -20.43
N PRO A 618 35.67 -2.47 -21.50
CA PRO A 618 36.69 -3.53 -21.61
C PRO A 618 37.79 -3.55 -20.55
N LEU A 619 38.08 -2.44 -19.86
CA LEU A 619 39.06 -2.45 -18.76
C LEU A 619 38.39 -2.95 -17.48
N GLU A 620 38.78 -4.13 -17.03
CA GLU A 620 38.27 -4.82 -15.85
C GLU A 620 39.41 -5.12 -14.86
N ILE A 621 39.11 -5.08 -13.56
CA ILE A 621 40.04 -5.45 -12.48
C ILE A 621 39.30 -6.41 -11.55
N HIS A 622 39.78 -7.65 -11.50
CA HIS A 622 39.16 -8.74 -10.74
C HIS A 622 39.99 -9.10 -9.51
N LEU A 623 39.41 -9.92 -8.63
CA LEU A 623 40.18 -10.69 -7.64
C LEU A 623 41.30 -11.47 -8.33
N ALA A 624 42.42 -11.61 -7.61
CA ALA A 624 43.58 -12.29 -8.17
C ALA A 624 43.24 -13.72 -8.62
N ASP A 625 43.75 -14.08 -9.80
CA ASP A 625 43.54 -15.37 -10.45
C ASP A 625 42.10 -15.65 -10.93
N SER A 626 41.16 -14.69 -10.81
CA SER A 626 39.82 -14.76 -11.40
C SER A 626 39.83 -14.48 -12.91
N PRO A 627 39.01 -15.20 -13.70
CA PRO A 627 38.95 -15.02 -15.15
C PRO A 627 38.24 -13.70 -15.52
N MET A 628 38.74 -13.01 -16.54
CA MET A 628 38.01 -11.89 -17.14
C MET A 628 36.66 -12.30 -17.74
N THR A 629 35.77 -11.33 -17.92
CA THR A 629 34.50 -11.56 -18.62
C THR A 629 34.68 -11.66 -20.14
N SER A 630 33.60 -11.94 -20.87
CA SER A 630 33.63 -12.00 -22.35
C SER A 630 33.83 -10.63 -23.00
N LEU A 631 33.61 -9.54 -22.26
CA LEU A 631 33.77 -8.18 -22.75
C LEU A 631 35.06 -7.50 -22.26
N GLY A 632 35.77 -8.10 -21.30
CA GLY A 632 37.07 -7.61 -20.85
C GLY A 632 38.15 -7.74 -21.93
N THR A 633 39.18 -6.89 -21.86
CA THR A 633 40.35 -6.97 -22.76
C THR A 633 41.59 -7.54 -22.07
N SER A 634 42.26 -8.47 -22.74
CA SER A 634 43.54 -9.03 -22.28
C SER A 634 44.75 -8.20 -22.68
N ASP A 635 44.54 -7.06 -23.36
CA ASP A 635 45.61 -6.28 -23.99
C ASP A 635 46.62 -5.68 -23.00
N TYR A 636 46.25 -5.54 -21.72
CA TYR A 636 47.06 -4.89 -20.69
C TYR A 636 47.85 -5.86 -19.81
N PHE A 637 47.60 -7.16 -19.93
CA PHE A 637 48.35 -8.18 -19.20
C PHE A 637 49.83 -8.19 -19.59
N GLY A 638 50.71 -8.25 -18.59
CA GLY A 638 52.16 -8.23 -18.75
C GLY A 638 52.75 -6.86 -19.09
N LEU A 639 51.98 -5.78 -18.92
CA LEU A 639 52.44 -4.39 -19.07
C LEU A 639 52.63 -3.74 -17.69
N GLN A 640 53.46 -2.70 -17.64
CA GLN A 640 53.78 -1.95 -16.41
C GLN A 640 54.20 -2.88 -15.26
N ASP A 641 53.46 -2.87 -14.15
CA ASP A 641 53.74 -3.66 -12.95
C ASP A 641 53.06 -5.05 -12.99
N ASP A 642 52.08 -5.27 -13.89
CA ASP A 642 51.42 -6.56 -14.07
C ASP A 642 52.38 -7.62 -14.58
N ARG A 643 52.33 -8.77 -13.91
CA ARG A 643 53.07 -9.97 -14.29
C ARG A 643 52.12 -11.09 -14.66
N TYR A 644 51.67 -11.06 -15.90
CA TYR A 644 50.90 -12.15 -16.49
C TYR A 644 51.70 -13.47 -16.58
N ALA A 645 51.29 -14.47 -15.80
CA ALA A 645 51.90 -15.80 -15.81
C ALA A 645 50.87 -16.88 -15.47
N LEU A 646 50.06 -17.29 -16.47
CA LEU A 646 49.00 -18.28 -16.29
C LEU A 646 49.42 -19.50 -15.44
N PRO A 647 48.61 -19.90 -14.44
CA PRO A 647 47.27 -19.40 -14.14
C PRO A 647 47.22 -18.09 -13.33
N LEU A 648 48.36 -17.49 -12.98
CA LEU A 648 48.45 -16.30 -12.13
C LEU A 648 48.21 -15.02 -12.94
N ILE A 649 47.15 -14.28 -12.60
CA ILE A 649 46.71 -13.05 -13.28
C ILE A 649 46.23 -12.02 -12.25
N PHE A 650 46.32 -10.73 -12.61
CA PHE A 650 46.10 -9.60 -11.68
C PHE A 650 47.06 -9.64 -10.48
N ARG A 651 48.35 -9.91 -10.75
CA ARG A 651 49.41 -9.92 -9.74
C ARG A 651 50.69 -9.28 -10.28
N ASP A 652 51.43 -8.62 -9.41
CA ASP A 652 52.73 -8.03 -9.74
C ASP A 652 53.89 -9.04 -9.63
N GLU A 653 55.13 -8.58 -9.82
CA GLU A 653 56.32 -9.43 -9.69
C GLU A 653 56.58 -10.00 -8.27
N ARG A 654 56.00 -9.37 -7.25
CA ARG A 654 56.05 -9.77 -5.83
C ARG A 654 54.85 -10.65 -5.44
N ASN A 655 53.98 -11.00 -6.39
CA ASN A 655 52.74 -11.76 -6.20
C ASN A 655 51.64 -10.98 -5.45
N LEU A 656 51.76 -9.66 -5.39
CA LEU A 656 50.80 -8.74 -4.80
C LEU A 656 49.64 -8.50 -5.76
N PRO A 657 48.37 -8.60 -5.30
CA PRO A 657 47.21 -8.47 -6.16
C PRO A 657 46.72 -7.01 -6.29
N TRP A 658 45.89 -6.71 -7.29
CA TRP A 658 45.13 -5.44 -7.34
C TRP A 658 43.78 -5.50 -6.62
N ALA A 659 43.35 -6.67 -6.17
CA ALA A 659 42.15 -6.81 -5.37
C ALA A 659 42.29 -7.93 -4.34
N VAL A 660 41.74 -7.71 -3.15
CA VAL A 660 41.79 -8.64 -2.02
C VAL A 660 40.41 -8.90 -1.46
N GLU A 661 40.21 -10.13 -0.99
CA GLU A 661 39.11 -10.51 -0.12
C GLU A 661 39.61 -10.55 1.32
N ILE A 662 38.83 -9.95 2.23
CA ILE A 662 39.07 -9.93 3.66
C ILE A 662 37.85 -10.55 4.32
N GLY A 663 38.05 -11.60 5.12
CA GLY A 663 36.98 -12.47 5.66
C GLY A 663 36.04 -11.82 6.69
N THR A 664 36.04 -10.50 6.81
CA THR A 664 35.21 -9.73 7.73
C THR A 664 34.97 -8.32 7.18
N GLN A 665 34.10 -7.55 7.83
CA GLN A 665 33.99 -6.12 7.60
C GLN A 665 35.27 -5.43 8.07
N TRP A 666 35.92 -4.71 7.18
CA TRP A 666 37.27 -4.19 7.37
C TRP A 666 37.30 -2.66 7.30
N ALA A 667 38.15 -2.05 8.12
CA ALA A 667 38.34 -0.61 8.15
C ALA A 667 39.38 -0.21 7.08
N PRO A 668 38.99 0.55 6.04
CA PRO A 668 39.92 0.91 4.98
C PRO A 668 40.97 1.92 5.45
N PRO A 669 42.22 1.85 4.97
CA PRO A 669 43.22 2.88 5.15
C PRO A 669 42.73 4.25 4.66
N TYR A 670 43.21 5.32 5.29
CA TYR A 670 43.04 6.66 4.72
C TYR A 670 43.84 6.78 3.42
N GLU A 671 43.36 7.67 2.55
CA GLU A 671 43.92 7.97 1.24
C GLU A 671 45.45 8.12 1.24
N GLY A 672 46.13 7.35 0.39
CA GLY A 672 47.57 7.34 0.19
C GLY A 672 48.38 6.69 1.30
N ILE A 673 47.73 6.04 2.28
CA ILE A 673 48.41 5.25 3.31
C ILE A 673 48.45 3.79 2.88
N ASP A 674 49.58 3.40 2.29
CA ASP A 674 49.90 2.01 1.92
C ASP A 674 49.43 1.02 3.00
N ILE A 675 48.79 -0.06 2.56
CA ILE A 675 48.17 -1.07 3.42
C ILE A 675 49.15 -1.65 4.45
N SER A 676 50.43 -1.77 4.14
CA SER A 676 51.46 -2.26 5.09
C SER A 676 51.79 -1.26 6.20
N VAL A 677 51.46 0.03 6.02
CA VAL A 677 51.59 1.07 7.05
C VAL A 677 50.33 1.14 7.91
N ALA A 678 49.16 0.95 7.31
CA ALA A 678 47.90 0.86 8.04
C ALA A 678 47.76 -0.46 8.81
N TYR A 679 48.24 -1.56 8.24
CA TYR A 679 48.20 -2.93 8.75
C TYR A 679 49.60 -3.58 8.68
N PRO A 680 50.46 -3.38 9.69
CA PRO A 680 51.86 -3.83 9.67
C PRO A 680 52.08 -5.34 9.50
N ASP A 681 51.08 -6.16 9.87
CA ASP A 681 51.16 -7.62 9.74
C ASP A 681 50.85 -8.11 8.31
N PHE A 682 50.31 -7.25 7.44
CA PHE A 682 49.95 -7.60 6.05
C PHE A 682 51.15 -8.11 5.25
N ALA A 683 52.31 -7.44 5.35
CA ALA A 683 53.51 -7.87 4.63
C ALA A 683 53.96 -9.28 5.06
N ASN A 684 53.91 -9.57 6.36
CA ASN A 684 54.27 -10.89 6.88
C ASN A 684 53.27 -11.97 6.47
N PHE A 685 51.98 -11.63 6.37
CA PHE A 685 50.94 -12.52 5.85
C PHE A 685 51.22 -12.93 4.40
N ILE A 686 51.57 -11.96 3.54
CA ILE A 686 51.93 -12.23 2.14
C ILE A 686 53.18 -13.12 2.05
N GLU A 687 54.24 -12.83 2.82
CA GLU A 687 55.47 -13.64 2.85
C GLU A 687 55.23 -15.08 3.36
N ALA A 688 54.35 -15.25 4.36
CA ALA A 688 53.97 -16.56 4.89
C ALA A 688 53.24 -17.42 3.84
N LYS A 689 52.31 -16.84 3.07
CA LYS A 689 51.62 -17.54 1.96
C LYS A 689 52.60 -17.95 0.86
N LEU A 690 53.61 -17.13 0.54
CA LEU A 690 54.65 -17.46 -0.44
C LEU A 690 55.53 -18.64 -0.02
N THR A 691 55.74 -18.82 1.29
CA THR A 691 56.57 -19.90 1.84
C THR A 691 55.78 -21.19 2.12
N LYS A 692 54.47 -21.22 1.80
CA LYS A 692 53.55 -22.35 2.02
C LYS A 692 53.50 -22.83 3.48
N LEU A 693 53.50 -21.88 4.42
CA LEU A 693 53.09 -22.22 5.79
C LEU A 693 51.61 -22.62 5.75
N ASP A 694 51.24 -23.71 6.43
CA ASP A 694 49.85 -24.14 6.55
C ASP A 694 49.04 -23.07 7.31
N GLU A 695 47.75 -22.91 6.98
CA GLU A 695 46.89 -21.86 7.57
C GLU A 695 46.81 -21.95 9.10
N GLU A 696 46.92 -23.15 9.69
CA GLU A 696 46.95 -23.34 11.14
C GLU A 696 48.26 -22.86 11.80
N GLU A 697 49.34 -22.69 11.03
CA GLU A 697 50.68 -22.31 11.52
C GLU A 697 51.07 -20.85 11.18
N ASN A 698 50.27 -20.13 10.39
CA ASN A 698 50.57 -18.76 10.00
C ASN A 698 50.02 -17.75 11.06
N PRO A 699 50.89 -17.14 11.89
CA PRO A 699 50.44 -16.24 12.95
C PRO A 699 49.86 -14.91 12.42
N TYR A 700 49.94 -14.67 11.11
CA TYR A 700 49.50 -13.44 10.44
C TYR A 700 48.19 -13.62 9.66
N GLU A 701 47.48 -14.76 9.73
CA GLU A 701 46.20 -14.97 9.04
C GLU A 701 45.13 -13.91 9.39
N ASN A 702 45.20 -13.33 10.58
CA ASN A 702 44.28 -12.30 11.07
C ASN A 702 44.89 -10.89 11.00
N TRP A 703 45.78 -10.61 10.03
CA TRP A 703 46.47 -9.32 9.88
C TRP A 703 45.50 -8.11 9.87
N PHE A 704 44.29 -8.31 9.37
CA PHE A 704 43.24 -7.29 9.27
C PHE A 704 42.61 -6.90 10.61
N ASN A 705 42.90 -7.61 11.71
CA ASN A 705 42.39 -7.31 13.05
C ASN A 705 43.30 -6.35 13.85
N THR A 706 44.47 -5.97 13.33
CA THR A 706 45.48 -5.17 14.03
C THR A 706 45.81 -3.83 13.33
N PRO A 707 44.82 -2.96 13.06
CA PRO A 707 45.07 -1.68 12.42
C PRO A 707 45.89 -0.74 13.31
N VAL A 708 46.71 0.10 12.68
CA VAL A 708 47.16 1.36 13.28
C VAL A 708 45.99 2.34 13.23
N ILE A 709 45.30 2.51 14.35
CA ILE A 709 44.02 3.26 14.47
C ILE A 709 43.99 4.61 13.74
N ASN A 710 45.10 5.37 13.77
CA ASN A 710 45.17 6.70 13.16
C ASN A 710 45.38 6.68 11.63
N ASN A 711 45.58 5.50 11.04
CA ASN A 711 45.85 5.28 9.63
C ASN A 711 44.64 4.70 8.88
N VAL A 712 43.54 4.39 9.57
CA VAL A 712 42.33 3.80 8.99
C VAL A 712 41.10 4.64 9.32
N TYR A 713 40.12 4.62 8.43
CA TYR A 713 38.82 5.24 8.64
C TYR A 713 38.05 4.53 9.76
N GLN A 714 37.43 5.30 10.66
CA GLN A 714 36.77 4.81 11.88
C GLN A 714 35.25 4.83 11.78
#